data_AF-A0A9D2IQD2-F1
#
_entry.id   AF-A0A9D2IQD2-F1
#
_cell.length_a   1.000
_cell.length_b   1.000
_cell.length_c   1.000
_cell.angle_alpha   90.00
_cell.angle_beta   90.00
_cell.angle_gamma   90.00
#
_symmetry.space_group_name_H-M   'P 1'
#
loop_
_entity.id
_entity.type
_entity.pdbx_description
1 polymer ?
#
loop_
_entity_poly.entity_id
_entity_poly.type
_entity_poly.pdbx_seq_one_letter_code
_entity_poly.pdbx_strand_id
1 'polypeptide(L)'
;MGNARKSLAVCVLAVLASTALLIGSTFAWFTDSVTNRGNEIESGTLAIALNGGDETPLFQGGGFLWEPGSSQNASAALSNEGSLWLKYTVAVDNLTTDDTIAPAADITEVLDVYRVEGKASGEVSDADLTDANKLGTLAELTAEGGTLGTGVLAPKGYTGQDGSPNATFTLVIKMQESAGNEYQGARVGFDIVVRATQYTHESDGFGNSQYDAAAGVETQEEFLAAAEKGGNITLWDDIDLDNGLDVTQDTTIDLGGNAITFDGAGIIDVSGDATLTIRGDGALEQLMTSELGFLIRADENAKVVIEDGLFVSGLTCVQAGDNAVVEIYGGRFESLVGYNGTNWHLNLIDNSNASIVVYGGTFVNFDPSNSRTENPAANFVADGYAAVSQDLGNGDILYTVVQSQAIASEDDLLAAISGDAADVSHLVLGGSISSNGNIDFKAGKTIAVDFAGNTLESSNGNIALRVNGSTGNDYVTLSNGTIVADDNTYCTVGLGSGVLNLNDMSLRNSRSFGVSVKAFGGTINLNNVDSVSLLGGGMEACGGVINVNGGTFTQTGFYDWNSCIGAASGNTGTLNLRDVMAESENYGLYIFSSGGTINVYSGSYTAGRAVLKGDLDLNSYPTASGAFNIYGGSFDGKLEINSKIAVNIYEGTFANTGMTLEQFEAYVADGSTVSENNGVFTVTQ
;
A
#
# COMPACT_ATOMS: atom_id res chain seq x y z
N MET A 1 93.37 4.64 16.10
CA MET A 1 92.89 6.04 16.27
C MET A 1 91.91 6.54 15.18
N GLY A 2 91.53 5.74 14.16
CA GLY A 2 90.54 6.20 13.14
C GLY A 2 89.07 5.81 13.41
N ASN A 3 88.80 4.59 13.86
CA ASN A 3 87.43 4.05 13.86
C ASN A 3 86.63 4.32 15.15
N ALA A 4 87.28 4.36 16.32
CA ALA A 4 86.59 4.68 17.59
C ALA A 4 86.08 6.14 17.65
N ARG A 5 86.77 7.09 17.01
CA ARG A 5 86.31 8.48 16.89
C ARG A 5 85.09 8.62 15.95
N LYS A 6 85.01 7.77 14.92
CA LYS A 6 83.85 7.73 14.00
C LYS A 6 82.62 7.10 14.67
N SER A 7 82.78 6.02 15.43
CA SER A 7 81.67 5.45 16.21
C SER A 7 81.16 6.39 17.29
N LEU A 8 82.05 7.13 17.99
CA LEU A 8 81.63 8.13 18.97
C LEU A 8 80.86 9.29 18.31
N ALA A 9 81.29 9.75 17.13
CA ALA A 9 80.60 10.79 16.37
C ALA A 9 79.21 10.33 15.88
N VAL A 10 79.07 9.06 15.46
CA VAL A 10 77.79 8.47 15.04
C VAL A 10 76.85 8.27 16.22
N CYS A 11 77.35 7.87 17.40
CA CYS A 11 76.52 7.81 18.62
C CYS A 11 76.06 9.19 19.09
N VAL A 12 76.92 10.21 19.01
CA VAL A 12 76.54 11.60 19.33
C VAL A 12 75.53 12.15 18.33
N LEU A 13 75.68 11.88 17.02
CA LEU A 13 74.68 12.24 16.01
C LEU A 13 73.35 11.49 16.21
N ALA A 14 73.40 10.22 16.59
CA ALA A 14 72.20 9.43 16.85
C ALA A 14 71.47 9.92 18.11
N VAL A 15 72.18 10.28 19.18
CA VAL A 15 71.57 10.90 20.37
C VAL A 15 71.02 12.28 20.04
N LEU A 16 71.71 13.10 19.23
CA LEU A 16 71.18 14.40 18.77
C LEU A 16 69.94 14.23 17.88
N ALA A 17 69.91 13.25 16.98
CA ALA A 17 68.74 12.93 16.17
C ALA A 17 67.57 12.39 17.01
N SER A 18 67.87 11.56 18.01
CA SER A 18 66.88 11.06 18.98
C SER A 18 66.32 12.20 19.84
N THR A 19 67.16 13.16 20.23
CA THR A 19 66.76 14.34 21.01
C THR A 19 65.97 15.32 20.14
N ALA A 20 66.30 15.46 18.84
CA ALA A 20 65.52 16.24 17.89
C ALA A 20 64.13 15.63 17.60
N LEU A 21 64.04 14.29 17.56
CA LEU A 21 62.76 13.58 17.47
C LEU A 21 61.95 13.65 18.78
N LEU A 22 62.61 13.70 19.94
CA LEU A 22 61.97 13.86 21.26
C LEU A 22 61.50 15.31 21.50
N ILE A 23 62.23 16.31 20.97
CA ILE A 23 61.83 17.74 20.99
C ILE A 23 60.78 18.04 19.89
N GLY A 24 60.66 17.17 18.88
CA GLY A 24 59.60 17.23 17.86
C GLY A 24 58.31 16.47 18.21
N SER A 25 58.19 15.86 19.40
CA SER A 25 57.01 15.07 19.79
C SER A 25 56.28 15.57 21.04
N THR A 26 56.61 16.75 21.57
CA THR A 26 55.60 17.53 22.29
C THR A 26 54.71 18.21 21.26
N PHE A 27 53.76 17.45 20.71
CA PHE A 27 52.51 18.02 20.22
C PHE A 27 51.92 18.80 21.39
N ALA A 28 52.25 20.10 21.45
CA ALA A 28 51.40 21.03 22.10
C ALA A 28 50.05 20.90 21.41
N TRP A 29 49.07 20.50 22.19
CA TRP A 29 47.66 20.69 21.90
C TRP A 29 47.46 22.20 21.75
N PHE A 30 47.72 22.74 20.56
CA PHE A 30 47.18 24.03 20.18
C PHE A 30 45.71 23.76 19.82
N THR A 31 44.88 23.53 20.81
CA THR A 31 43.52 24.03 20.70
C THR A 31 43.63 25.53 20.90
N ASP A 32 43.76 26.25 19.79
CA ASP A 32 43.13 27.55 19.75
C ASP A 32 41.62 27.27 19.82
N SER A 33 40.96 27.79 20.84
CA SER A 33 39.51 27.71 20.96
C SER A 33 38.99 29.13 20.95
N VAL A 34 38.47 29.56 19.81
CA VAL A 34 37.51 30.66 19.77
C VAL A 34 36.21 30.10 20.31
N THR A 35 35.79 30.56 21.49
CA THR A 35 34.40 30.38 21.91
C THR A 35 33.60 31.51 21.30
N ASN A 36 32.76 31.20 20.31
CA ASN A 36 31.72 32.13 19.89
C ASN A 36 30.69 32.22 21.03
N ARG A 37 30.71 33.33 21.77
CA ARG A 37 29.79 33.62 22.88
C ARG A 37 28.86 34.75 22.41
N GLY A 38 27.56 34.58 22.62
CA GLY A 38 26.55 35.54 22.14
C GLY A 38 25.97 35.20 20.77
N ASN A 39 26.07 33.93 20.31
CA ASN A 39 25.18 33.46 19.24
C ASN A 39 23.76 33.45 19.78
N GLU A 40 22.94 34.35 19.27
CA GLU A 40 21.52 34.47 19.56
C GLU A 40 20.79 34.10 18.27
N ILE A 41 19.95 33.07 18.34
CA ILE A 41 19.04 32.67 17.26
C ILE A 41 17.66 33.06 17.75
N GLU A 42 17.10 34.10 17.14
CA GLU A 42 15.79 34.63 17.47
C GLU A 42 14.81 34.30 16.34
N SER A 43 13.68 33.68 16.67
CA SER A 43 12.59 33.47 15.74
C SER A 43 11.89 34.79 15.47
N GLY A 44 11.59 35.09 14.21
CA GLY A 44 10.77 36.24 13.88
C GLY A 44 9.34 36.11 14.42
N THR A 45 8.63 37.23 14.52
CA THR A 45 7.24 37.29 15.02
C THR A 45 6.31 37.78 13.92
N LEU A 46 5.16 37.11 13.75
CA LEU A 46 4.04 37.56 12.92
C LEU A 46 3.01 38.24 13.82
N ALA A 47 2.76 39.54 13.64
CA ALA A 47 1.78 40.28 14.43
C ALA A 47 1.17 41.42 13.62
N ILE A 48 -0.15 41.39 13.43
CA ILE A 48 -0.92 42.45 12.76
C ILE A 48 -1.88 43.12 13.75
N ALA A 49 -2.04 44.44 13.62
CA ALA A 49 -2.97 45.22 14.42
C ALA A 49 -3.86 46.09 13.52
N LEU A 50 -5.17 46.08 13.80
CA LEU A 50 -6.12 47.07 13.27
C LEU A 50 -6.31 48.16 14.32
N ASN A 51 -6.14 49.43 13.93
CA ASN A 51 -6.20 50.61 14.79
C ASN A 51 -5.39 50.48 16.09
N GLY A 52 -4.20 49.85 16.02
CA GLY A 52 -3.35 49.63 17.18
C GLY A 52 -3.80 48.49 18.11
N GLY A 53 -4.68 47.61 17.64
CA GLY A 53 -5.23 46.48 18.41
C GLY A 53 -6.43 46.86 19.27
N ASP A 54 -7.07 48.00 18.96
CA ASP A 54 -8.29 48.44 19.63
C ASP A 54 -9.47 47.59 19.16
N GLU A 55 -10.13 46.90 20.10
CA GLU A 55 -11.32 46.09 19.86
C GLU A 55 -12.60 46.94 19.75
N THR A 56 -12.50 48.28 19.82
CA THR A 56 -13.67 49.14 19.61
C THR A 56 -14.22 48.98 18.18
N PRO A 57 -15.56 48.88 18.03
CA PRO A 57 -16.17 48.77 16.71
C PRO A 57 -15.77 49.94 15.79
N LEU A 58 -15.31 49.60 14.59
CA LEU A 58 -14.89 50.57 13.59
C LEU A 58 -16.03 51.52 13.20
N PHE A 59 -17.25 50.98 13.13
CA PHE A 59 -18.49 51.73 12.99
C PHE A 59 -19.23 51.72 14.32
N GLN A 60 -19.57 52.90 14.85
CA GLN A 60 -20.30 52.98 16.12
C GLN A 60 -21.77 52.59 15.93
N GLY A 61 -22.21 51.56 16.66
CA GLY A 61 -23.62 51.14 16.68
C GLY A 61 -24.53 52.06 17.51
N GLY A 62 -25.84 51.96 17.28
CA GLY A 62 -26.86 52.42 18.25
C GLY A 62 -27.41 53.85 18.13
N GLY A 63 -27.41 54.47 16.94
CA GLY A 63 -28.03 55.80 16.78
C GLY A 63 -28.17 56.35 15.35
N PHE A 64 -27.55 55.71 14.36
CA PHE A 64 -27.67 56.11 12.97
C PHE A 64 -28.91 55.46 12.33
N LEU A 65 -29.69 56.27 11.61
CA LEU A 65 -30.84 55.81 10.84
C LEU A 65 -30.41 55.74 9.37
N TRP A 66 -30.51 54.54 8.80
CA TRP A 66 -30.26 54.33 7.39
C TRP A 66 -31.44 54.87 6.57
N GLU A 67 -31.12 55.84 5.72
CA GLU A 67 -32.02 56.42 4.72
C GLU A 67 -31.36 56.32 3.33
N PRO A 68 -32.13 56.27 2.23
CA PRO A 68 -31.55 56.19 0.89
C PRO A 68 -30.53 57.32 0.64
N GLY A 69 -29.32 56.96 0.21
CA GLY A 69 -28.21 57.89 0.01
C GLY A 69 -27.40 58.24 1.26
N SER A 70 -27.86 57.87 2.46
CA SER A 70 -27.08 58.07 3.70
C SER A 70 -25.86 57.14 3.74
N SER A 71 -24.78 57.61 4.37
CA SER A 71 -23.55 56.82 4.51
C SER A 71 -22.93 56.98 5.90
N GLN A 72 -22.18 55.96 6.29
CA GLN A 72 -21.20 56.03 7.36
C GLN A 72 -19.81 55.78 6.80
N ASN A 73 -18.80 56.38 7.42
CA ASN A 73 -17.42 56.14 7.09
C ASN A 73 -16.56 55.96 8.33
N ALA A 74 -15.49 55.19 8.20
CA ALA A 74 -14.54 54.95 9.27
C ALA A 74 -13.14 54.72 8.70
N SER A 75 -12.15 55.35 9.33
CA SER A 75 -10.74 55.14 8.97
C SER A 75 -10.19 53.90 9.66
N ALA A 76 -9.53 53.07 8.88
CA ALA A 76 -8.81 51.89 9.32
C ALA A 76 -7.31 52.10 9.11
N ALA A 77 -6.53 51.84 10.15
CA ALA A 77 -5.08 51.81 10.11
C ALA A 77 -4.61 50.39 10.44
N LEU A 78 -3.92 49.75 9.50
CA LEU A 78 -3.26 48.47 9.71
C LEU A 78 -1.78 48.72 9.98
N SER A 79 -1.24 48.06 11.00
CA SER A 79 0.19 48.03 11.29
C SER A 79 0.70 46.61 11.47
N ASN A 80 1.89 46.34 10.92
CA ASN A 80 2.67 45.17 11.26
C ASN A 80 3.50 45.48 12.50
N GLU A 81 3.17 44.81 13.60
CA GLU A 81 3.84 44.94 14.89
C GLU A 81 4.92 43.87 15.09
N GLY A 82 5.03 42.92 14.14
CA GLY A 82 5.99 41.83 14.14
C GLY A 82 7.29 42.16 13.41
N SER A 83 8.21 41.19 13.41
CA SER A 83 9.54 41.33 12.80
C SER A 83 9.65 40.69 11.40
N LEU A 84 8.59 40.03 10.92
CA LEU A 84 8.55 39.38 9.61
C LEU A 84 7.69 40.16 8.63
N TRP A 85 7.99 40.07 7.33
CA TRP A 85 7.08 40.55 6.30
C TRP A 85 5.78 39.76 6.33
N LEU A 86 4.65 40.44 6.12
CA LEU A 86 3.35 39.77 6.10
C LEU A 86 2.50 40.21 4.91
N LYS A 87 1.65 39.29 4.45
CA LYS A 87 0.52 39.57 3.55
C LYS A 87 -0.76 39.51 4.37
N TYR A 88 -1.72 40.37 4.06
CA TYR A 88 -2.99 40.42 4.77
C TYR A 88 -4.19 40.49 3.83
N THR A 89 -5.32 40.01 4.34
CA THR A 89 -6.65 40.16 3.74
C THR A 89 -7.58 40.78 4.77
N VAL A 90 -8.36 41.78 4.34
CA VAL A 90 -9.45 42.37 5.14
C VAL A 90 -10.78 41.83 4.63
N ALA A 91 -11.64 41.37 5.53
CA ALA A 91 -12.94 40.79 5.20
C ALA A 91 -14.03 41.26 6.17
N VAL A 92 -15.28 41.03 5.78
CA VAL A 92 -16.46 41.18 6.64
C VAL A 92 -16.84 39.78 7.15
N ASP A 93 -17.05 39.64 8.46
CA ASP A 93 -17.44 38.38 9.09
C ASP A 93 -18.56 38.61 10.12
N ASN A 94 -19.13 37.54 10.69
CA ASN A 94 -20.16 37.58 11.73
C ASN A 94 -21.34 38.52 11.40
N LEU A 95 -21.79 38.48 10.15
CA LEU A 95 -22.94 39.26 9.68
C LEU A 95 -24.20 38.83 10.45
N THR A 96 -24.87 39.80 11.05
CA THR A 96 -26.12 39.62 11.77
C THR A 96 -27.13 40.66 11.33
N THR A 97 -28.36 40.23 11.14
CA THR A 97 -29.52 41.10 10.96
C THR A 97 -30.44 40.89 12.16
N ASP A 98 -30.88 41.99 12.80
CA ASP A 98 -31.80 41.93 13.95
C ASP A 98 -33.24 42.21 13.47
N ASP A 99 -34.04 41.14 13.43
CA ASP A 99 -35.43 41.10 12.99
C ASP A 99 -36.45 41.36 14.11
N THR A 100 -36.10 42.12 15.15
CA THR A 100 -37.07 42.49 16.21
C THR A 100 -38.34 43.20 15.67
N ILE A 101 -38.27 43.73 14.45
CA ILE A 101 -39.41 43.90 13.53
C ILE A 101 -38.94 43.33 12.18
N ALA A 102 -39.36 42.13 11.79
CA ALA A 102 -38.94 41.53 10.51
C ALA A 102 -39.16 42.52 9.34
N PRO A 103 -38.09 43.14 8.80
CA PRO A 103 -38.21 43.99 7.63
C PRO A 103 -38.63 43.12 6.44
N ALA A 104 -39.20 43.72 5.40
CA ALA A 104 -39.69 42.95 4.26
C ALA A 104 -38.55 42.48 3.31
N ALA A 105 -37.33 42.98 3.50
CA ALA A 105 -36.15 42.69 2.69
C ALA A 105 -34.84 42.78 3.51
N ASP A 106 -33.79 42.12 3.03
CA ASP A 106 -32.45 42.12 3.64
C ASP A 106 -31.70 43.41 3.31
N ILE A 107 -31.44 44.24 4.33
CA ILE A 107 -30.75 45.52 4.15
C ILE A 107 -29.32 45.36 3.59
N THR A 108 -28.69 44.20 3.75
CA THR A 108 -27.30 43.97 3.31
C THR A 108 -27.15 43.96 1.79
N GLU A 109 -28.23 43.71 1.04
CA GLU A 109 -28.27 43.75 -0.43
C GLU A 109 -28.22 45.18 -0.99
N VAL A 110 -28.52 46.20 -0.18
CA VAL A 110 -28.58 47.62 -0.60
C VAL A 110 -27.57 48.53 0.11
N LEU A 111 -26.65 47.93 0.88
CA LEU A 111 -25.54 48.64 1.51
C LEU A 111 -24.29 48.44 0.66
N ASP A 112 -23.96 49.45 -0.14
CA ASP A 112 -22.75 49.47 -0.95
C ASP A 112 -21.53 49.78 -0.06
N VAL A 113 -20.47 49.01 -0.22
CA VAL A 113 -19.20 49.20 0.49
C VAL A 113 -18.14 49.75 -0.46
N TYR A 114 -17.47 50.81 -0.03
CA TYR A 114 -16.37 51.44 -0.76
C TYR A 114 -15.10 51.45 0.09
N ARG A 115 -13.95 51.34 -0.56
CA ARG A 115 -12.63 51.51 0.07
C ARG A 115 -11.90 52.69 -0.55
N VAL A 116 -11.79 53.77 0.23
CA VAL A 116 -11.15 55.02 -0.20
C VAL A 116 -9.73 55.08 0.38
N GLU A 117 -8.75 55.09 -0.51
CA GLU A 117 -7.33 55.22 -0.14
C GLU A 117 -6.93 56.70 0.03
N GLY A 118 -6.00 56.98 0.95
CA GLY A 118 -5.36 58.30 1.08
C GLY A 118 -6.22 59.44 1.63
N LYS A 119 -7.41 59.16 2.15
CA LYS A 119 -8.29 60.15 2.83
C LYS A 119 -8.73 59.66 4.19
N ALA A 120 -8.76 60.54 5.18
CA ALA A 120 -9.35 60.25 6.49
C ALA A 120 -10.89 60.33 6.44
N SER A 121 -11.59 59.70 7.39
CA SER A 121 -13.05 59.60 7.43
C SER A 121 -13.76 60.95 7.33
N GLY A 122 -13.25 61.98 8.01
CA GLY A 122 -13.77 63.35 7.95
C GLY A 122 -13.49 64.12 6.65
N GLU A 123 -12.71 63.55 5.73
CA GLU A 123 -12.31 64.15 4.45
C GLU A 123 -13.01 63.49 3.25
N VAL A 124 -13.69 62.36 3.46
CA VAL A 124 -14.41 61.64 2.41
C VAL A 124 -15.75 62.31 2.13
N SER A 125 -16.03 62.53 0.85
CA SER A 125 -17.29 63.09 0.36
C SER A 125 -17.93 62.18 -0.70
N ASP A 126 -19.18 62.44 -1.06
CA ASP A 126 -19.87 61.67 -2.12
C ASP A 126 -19.12 61.65 -3.46
N ALA A 127 -18.34 62.70 -3.77
CA ALA A 127 -17.54 62.78 -4.99
C ALA A 127 -16.36 61.78 -5.01
N ASP A 128 -16.01 61.21 -3.86
CA ASP A 128 -14.93 60.23 -3.72
C ASP A 128 -15.42 58.79 -3.86
N LEU A 129 -16.74 58.59 -3.93
CA LEU A 129 -17.37 57.28 -4.14
C LEU A 129 -17.57 57.07 -5.63
N THR A 130 -16.85 56.10 -6.18
CA THR A 130 -16.80 55.83 -7.62
C THR A 130 -16.97 54.34 -7.88
N ASP A 131 -17.33 53.96 -9.11
CA ASP A 131 -17.41 52.53 -9.46
C ASP A 131 -16.05 51.82 -9.32
N ALA A 132 -14.94 52.55 -9.41
CA ALA A 132 -13.59 51.98 -9.29
C ALA A 132 -13.19 51.60 -7.87
N ASN A 133 -13.80 52.20 -6.84
CA ASN A 133 -13.53 51.90 -5.44
C ASN A 133 -14.72 51.32 -4.68
N LYS A 134 -15.82 51.05 -5.39
CA LYS A 134 -16.93 50.22 -4.92
C LYS A 134 -16.49 48.75 -4.95
N LEU A 135 -16.62 48.07 -3.82
CA LEU A 135 -16.21 46.67 -3.67
C LEU A 135 -17.35 45.68 -3.91
N GLY A 136 -18.58 46.14 -3.69
CA GLY A 136 -19.79 45.32 -3.76
C GLY A 136 -20.80 45.78 -2.72
N THR A 137 -21.89 45.05 -2.63
CA THR A 137 -22.85 45.13 -1.52
C THR A 137 -22.30 44.36 -0.32
N LEU A 138 -22.82 44.65 0.88
CA LEU A 138 -22.42 43.94 2.10
C LEU A 138 -22.75 42.44 2.02
N ALA A 139 -23.85 42.07 1.35
CA ALA A 139 -24.20 40.68 1.05
C ALA A 139 -23.14 39.98 0.18
N GLU A 140 -22.70 40.61 -0.91
CA GLU A 140 -21.67 40.04 -1.80
C GLU A 140 -20.32 39.87 -1.10
N LEU A 141 -19.98 40.79 -0.19
CA LEU A 141 -18.69 40.79 0.52
C LEU A 141 -18.63 39.82 1.70
N THR A 142 -19.76 39.20 2.05
CA THR A 142 -19.85 38.14 3.08
C THR A 142 -20.02 36.75 2.48
N ALA A 143 -20.22 36.65 1.16
CA ALA A 143 -20.13 35.40 0.43
C ALA A 143 -18.69 34.90 0.33
N GLU A 144 -18.51 33.59 0.09
CA GLU A 144 -17.21 32.95 -0.07
C GLU A 144 -16.36 33.67 -1.14
N GLY A 145 -15.15 34.08 -0.78
CA GLY A 145 -14.25 34.87 -1.65
C GLY A 145 -14.40 36.40 -1.60
N GLY A 146 -15.37 36.93 -0.84
CA GLY A 146 -15.54 38.38 -0.64
C GLY A 146 -14.37 39.03 0.12
N THR A 147 -13.87 40.17 -0.35
CA THR A 147 -12.75 40.87 0.30
C THR A 147 -12.93 42.39 0.32
N LEU A 148 -12.54 43.01 1.44
CA LEU A 148 -12.36 44.46 1.56
C LEU A 148 -10.99 44.92 1.03
N GLY A 149 -10.18 43.97 0.59
CA GLY A 149 -8.92 44.16 -0.11
C GLY A 149 -7.73 43.55 0.65
N THR A 150 -6.65 43.36 -0.10
CA THR A 150 -5.42 42.69 0.35
C THR A 150 -4.23 43.64 0.31
N GLY A 151 -3.11 43.23 0.90
CA GLY A 151 -1.87 43.99 0.84
C GLY A 151 -0.69 43.28 1.50
N VAL A 152 0.47 43.92 1.43
CA VAL A 152 1.72 43.47 2.08
C VAL A 152 2.21 44.57 3.01
N LEU A 153 2.59 44.20 4.24
CA LEU A 153 3.21 45.11 5.20
C LEU A 153 4.63 44.65 5.53
N ALA A 154 5.55 45.61 5.50
CA ALA A 154 6.93 45.41 5.92
C ALA A 154 7.03 45.23 7.45
N PRO A 155 8.11 44.66 7.99
CA PRO A 155 8.34 44.51 9.42
C PRO A 155 8.25 45.81 10.20
N LYS A 156 7.91 45.72 11.48
CA LYS A 156 7.87 46.87 12.40
C LYS A 156 9.19 47.65 12.35
N GLY A 157 9.08 48.96 12.11
CA GLY A 157 10.24 49.86 12.06
C GLY A 157 11.01 49.84 10.74
N TYR A 158 10.51 49.13 9.71
CA TYR A 158 11.09 49.16 8.37
C TYR A 158 11.07 50.57 7.75
N THR A 159 12.19 50.99 7.15
CA THR A 159 12.37 52.33 6.54
C THR A 159 12.82 52.29 5.07
N GLY A 160 12.71 51.13 4.41
CA GLY A 160 13.03 50.97 2.99
C GLY A 160 12.00 51.64 2.07
N GLN A 161 12.29 51.68 0.77
CA GLN A 161 11.41 52.31 -0.23
C GLN A 161 10.43 51.34 -0.90
N ASP A 162 10.62 50.04 -0.69
CA ASP A 162 9.93 48.90 -1.28
C ASP A 162 8.77 48.36 -0.43
N GLY A 163 8.52 48.94 0.74
CA GLY A 163 7.37 48.58 1.56
C GLY A 163 7.15 49.54 2.72
N SER A 164 5.96 49.46 3.31
CA SER A 164 5.58 50.22 4.51
C SER A 164 5.09 49.26 5.59
N PRO A 165 5.44 49.47 6.87
CA PRO A 165 4.85 48.70 7.96
C PRO A 165 3.41 49.10 8.26
N ASN A 166 2.90 50.15 7.62
CA ASN A 166 1.56 50.68 7.84
C ASN A 166 0.78 50.84 6.53
N ALA A 167 -0.51 50.53 6.58
CA ALA A 167 -1.48 50.86 5.54
C ALA A 167 -2.69 51.58 6.15
N THR A 168 -3.23 52.58 5.45
CA THR A 168 -4.38 53.37 5.93
C THR A 168 -5.39 53.56 4.82
N PHE A 169 -6.65 53.24 5.10
CA PHE A 169 -7.77 53.42 4.19
C PHE A 169 -9.01 53.84 4.96
N THR A 170 -10.01 54.34 4.25
CA THR A 170 -11.34 54.63 4.82
C THR A 170 -12.38 53.72 4.18
N LEU A 171 -13.12 53.00 5.00
CA LEU A 171 -14.29 52.24 4.57
C LEU A 171 -15.51 53.15 4.61
N VAL A 172 -16.34 53.09 3.57
CA VAL A 172 -17.61 53.79 3.50
C VAL A 172 -18.70 52.79 3.21
N ILE A 173 -19.76 52.81 4.01
CA ILE A 173 -20.97 52.04 3.79
C ILE A 173 -22.08 53.02 3.44
N LYS A 174 -22.65 52.90 2.25
CA LYS A 174 -23.67 53.80 1.73
C LYS A 174 -24.92 53.02 1.33
N MET A 175 -26.08 53.45 1.84
CA MET A 175 -27.35 52.89 1.39
C MET A 175 -27.67 53.41 0.00
N GLN A 176 -27.99 52.49 -0.92
CA GLN A 176 -28.36 52.84 -2.29
C GLN A 176 -29.54 53.83 -2.32
N GLU A 177 -29.50 54.81 -3.23
CA GLU A 177 -30.57 55.81 -3.38
C GLU A 177 -31.90 55.19 -3.85
N SER A 178 -31.85 54.00 -4.46
CA SER A 178 -33.01 53.23 -4.92
C SER A 178 -33.70 52.42 -3.82
N ALA A 179 -33.14 52.35 -2.60
CA ALA A 179 -33.70 51.55 -1.52
C ALA A 179 -35.07 52.08 -1.06
N GLY A 180 -36.08 51.20 -0.97
CA GLY A 180 -37.45 51.56 -0.62
C GLY A 180 -37.81 51.38 0.85
N ASN A 181 -39.10 51.53 1.17
CA ASN A 181 -39.62 51.41 2.54
C ASN A 181 -39.57 49.96 3.09
N GLU A 182 -39.32 48.97 2.25
CA GLU A 182 -39.16 47.55 2.61
C GLU A 182 -38.00 47.30 3.60
N TYR A 183 -37.02 48.19 3.66
CA TYR A 183 -35.89 48.16 4.59
C TYR A 183 -36.13 48.94 5.90
N GLN A 184 -37.33 49.53 6.10
CA GLN A 184 -37.61 50.36 7.27
C GLN A 184 -37.49 49.54 8.57
N GLY A 185 -36.64 50.01 9.48
CA GLY A 185 -36.42 49.37 10.77
C GLY A 185 -35.38 48.24 10.75
N ALA A 186 -34.86 47.88 9.58
CA ALA A 186 -33.79 46.90 9.45
C ALA A 186 -32.50 47.37 10.12
N ARG A 187 -31.75 46.39 10.64
CA ARG A 187 -30.46 46.59 11.33
C ARG A 187 -29.47 45.56 10.82
N VAL A 188 -28.21 45.98 10.72
CA VAL A 188 -27.10 45.08 10.43
C VAL A 188 -26.00 45.27 11.46
N GLY A 189 -25.39 44.17 11.88
CA GLY A 189 -24.13 44.12 12.59
C GLY A 189 -23.15 43.22 11.82
N PHE A 190 -21.87 43.54 11.86
CA PHE A 190 -20.81 42.76 11.23
C PHE A 190 -19.48 43.09 11.88
N ASP A 191 -18.52 42.19 11.73
CA ASP A 191 -17.14 42.38 12.14
C ASP A 191 -16.25 42.71 10.95
N ILE A 192 -15.23 43.52 11.17
CA ILE A 192 -14.11 43.70 10.23
C ILE A 192 -12.98 42.82 10.70
N VAL A 193 -12.66 41.78 9.93
CA VAL A 193 -11.63 40.81 10.26
C VAL A 193 -10.42 41.03 9.37
N VAL A 194 -9.23 41.05 9.99
CA VAL A 194 -7.96 41.12 9.28
C VAL A 194 -7.20 39.83 9.54
N ARG A 195 -6.89 39.09 8.48
CA ARG A 195 -6.10 37.85 8.53
C ARG A 195 -4.74 38.10 7.90
N ALA A 196 -3.67 37.64 8.54
CA ALA A 196 -2.31 37.82 8.04
C ALA A 196 -1.49 36.53 8.10
N THR A 197 -0.64 36.33 7.10
CA THR A 197 0.36 35.24 7.02
C THR A 197 1.72 35.82 6.61
N GLN A 198 2.80 35.09 6.82
CA GLN A 198 4.14 35.53 6.41
C GLN A 198 4.19 35.74 4.88
N TYR A 199 4.96 36.73 4.43
CA TYR A 199 5.17 37.04 3.02
C TYR A 199 6.61 36.71 2.60
N THR A 200 6.75 36.11 1.41
CA THR A 200 8.02 35.63 0.85
C THR A 200 8.92 36.78 0.38
N HIS A 201 9.53 37.48 1.33
CA HIS A 201 10.45 38.62 1.07
C HIS A 201 11.86 38.39 1.63
N GLU A 202 11.98 37.67 2.74
CA GLU A 202 13.28 37.41 3.36
C GLU A 202 14.13 36.46 2.49
N SER A 203 15.45 36.60 2.57
CA SER A 203 16.38 35.61 2.02
C SER A 203 16.92 34.74 3.14
N ASP A 204 16.98 33.43 2.92
CA ASP A 204 17.62 32.52 3.87
C ASP A 204 19.13 32.82 4.04
N GLY A 205 19.78 32.12 4.97
CA GLY A 205 21.22 32.25 5.22
C GLY A 205 22.13 31.90 4.03
N PHE A 206 21.56 31.41 2.92
CA PHE A 206 22.25 31.05 1.68
C PHE A 206 21.87 31.98 0.50
N GLY A 207 21.02 32.99 0.74
CA GLY A 207 20.61 33.97 -0.25
C GLY A 207 19.41 33.56 -1.12
N ASN A 208 18.64 32.55 -0.73
CA ASN A 208 17.40 32.16 -1.40
C ASN A 208 16.22 33.00 -0.88
N SER A 209 15.64 33.84 -1.75
CA SER A 209 14.45 34.66 -1.47
C SER A 209 13.10 33.94 -1.72
N GLN A 210 13.13 32.63 -1.89
CA GLN A 210 11.98 31.74 -2.14
C GLN A 210 12.03 30.53 -1.18
N TYR A 211 12.74 30.64 -0.05
CA TYR A 211 12.89 29.53 0.90
C TYR A 211 11.57 29.10 1.55
N ASP A 212 10.56 29.97 1.48
CA ASP A 212 9.19 29.81 1.92
C ASP A 212 8.19 29.66 0.75
N ALA A 213 8.67 29.43 -0.47
CA ALA A 213 7.84 29.04 -1.62
C ALA A 213 7.19 27.66 -1.47
N ALA A 214 7.49 26.95 -0.38
CA ALA A 214 6.82 25.73 0.08
C ALA A 214 5.57 26.01 0.95
N ALA A 215 4.92 27.18 0.79
CA ALA A 215 3.51 27.27 1.18
C ALA A 215 2.75 26.26 0.32
N GLY A 216 2.09 25.28 0.95
CA GLY A 216 1.40 24.24 0.21
C GLY A 216 0.28 24.80 -0.64
N VAL A 217 -0.08 24.06 -1.69
CA VAL A 217 -1.19 24.41 -2.56
C VAL A 217 -2.48 23.82 -1.99
N GLU A 218 -3.54 24.63 -1.95
CA GLU A 218 -4.86 24.24 -1.42
C GLU A 218 -5.92 24.23 -2.54
N THR A 219 -5.61 24.77 -3.72
CA THR A 219 -6.56 24.92 -4.82
C THR A 219 -5.99 24.41 -6.14
N GLN A 220 -6.89 23.99 -7.05
CA GLN A 220 -6.53 23.58 -8.40
C GLN A 220 -5.70 24.65 -9.14
N GLU A 221 -6.09 25.92 -9.04
CA GLU A 221 -5.38 27.01 -9.73
C GLU A 221 -3.94 27.16 -9.23
N GLU A 222 -3.73 27.08 -7.90
CA GLU A 222 -2.39 27.12 -7.30
C GLU A 222 -1.55 25.91 -7.69
N PHE A 223 -2.15 24.72 -7.67
CA PHE A 223 -1.48 23.48 -8.06
C PHE A 223 -1.02 23.52 -9.53
N LEU A 224 -1.90 23.90 -10.46
CA LEU A 224 -1.56 24.02 -11.89
C LEU A 224 -0.48 25.09 -12.13
N ALA A 225 -0.59 26.24 -11.47
CA ALA A 225 0.40 27.32 -11.60
C ALA A 225 1.76 26.96 -10.97
N ALA A 226 1.79 26.09 -9.96
CA ALA A 226 3.01 25.53 -9.40
C ALA A 226 3.62 24.48 -10.33
N ALA A 227 2.80 23.58 -10.87
CA ALA A 227 3.24 22.52 -11.78
C ALA A 227 3.81 23.06 -13.10
N GLU A 228 3.28 24.16 -13.64
CA GLU A 228 3.86 24.83 -14.82
C GLU A 228 5.30 25.31 -14.57
N LYS A 229 5.66 25.66 -13.33
CA LYS A 229 7.01 26.11 -12.96
C LYS A 229 7.96 24.97 -12.64
N GLY A 230 7.44 23.78 -12.33
CA GLY A 230 8.19 22.67 -11.77
C GLY A 230 8.68 22.91 -10.34
N GLY A 231 9.61 22.06 -9.88
CA GLY A 231 10.12 22.07 -8.51
C GLY A 231 9.25 21.25 -7.55
N ASN A 232 9.31 21.59 -6.26
CA ASN A 232 8.57 20.85 -5.23
C ASN A 232 7.20 21.51 -4.99
N ILE A 233 6.15 20.70 -5.04
CA ILE A 233 4.77 21.07 -4.78
C ILE A 233 4.30 20.20 -3.62
N THR A 234 3.76 20.81 -2.58
CA THR A 234 3.16 20.08 -1.45
C THR A 234 1.69 20.41 -1.39
N LEU A 235 0.83 19.40 -1.39
CA LEU A 235 -0.61 19.60 -1.20
C LEU A 235 -0.93 19.81 0.27
N TRP A 236 -1.78 20.78 0.58
CA TRP A 236 -2.34 21.00 1.92
C TRP A 236 -3.84 20.71 1.99
N ASP A 237 -4.49 20.55 0.84
CA ASP A 237 -5.88 20.10 0.72
C ASP A 237 -6.02 19.19 -0.51
N ASP A 238 -7.16 18.53 -0.63
CA ASP A 238 -7.52 17.72 -1.79
C ASP A 238 -7.68 18.61 -3.05
N ILE A 239 -7.22 18.12 -4.20
CA ILE A 239 -7.27 18.82 -5.48
C ILE A 239 -8.14 18.05 -6.48
N ASP A 240 -9.23 18.65 -6.93
CA ASP A 240 -9.99 18.13 -8.07
C ASP A 240 -9.41 18.69 -9.38
N LEU A 241 -9.11 17.79 -10.33
CA LEU A 241 -8.64 18.11 -11.66
C LEU A 241 -9.65 17.66 -12.71
N ASP A 242 -10.27 18.63 -13.38
CA ASP A 242 -11.17 18.43 -14.51
C ASP A 242 -10.44 18.38 -15.87
N ASN A 243 -9.17 18.78 -15.90
CA ASN A 243 -8.29 18.82 -17.07
C ASN A 243 -6.97 18.09 -16.80
N GLY A 244 -6.27 17.69 -17.86
CA GLY A 244 -4.95 17.07 -17.76
C GLY A 244 -3.88 18.04 -17.25
N LEU A 245 -2.86 17.49 -16.58
CA LEU A 245 -1.66 18.19 -16.15
C LEU A 245 -0.48 17.78 -17.05
N ASP A 246 0.12 18.76 -17.74
CA ASP A 246 1.35 18.55 -18.51
C ASP A 246 2.58 18.82 -17.62
N VAL A 247 3.43 17.81 -17.43
CA VAL A 247 4.69 17.92 -16.71
C VAL A 247 5.84 17.94 -17.71
N THR A 248 6.39 19.13 -17.95
CA THR A 248 7.50 19.37 -18.88
C THR A 248 8.77 19.89 -18.20
N GLN A 249 8.72 20.10 -16.88
CA GLN A 249 9.85 20.45 -16.01
C GLN A 249 9.97 19.38 -14.92
N ASP A 250 11.14 19.26 -14.30
CA ASP A 250 11.32 18.39 -13.13
C ASP A 250 10.38 18.84 -12.01
N THR A 251 9.50 17.96 -11.57
CA THR A 251 8.43 18.25 -10.61
C THR A 251 8.35 17.14 -9.56
N THR A 252 8.32 17.52 -8.28
CA THR A 252 7.97 16.64 -7.18
C THR A 252 6.61 17.03 -6.64
N ILE A 253 5.64 16.13 -6.69
CA ILE A 253 4.33 16.27 -6.06
C ILE A 253 4.38 15.48 -4.74
N ASP A 254 4.41 16.22 -3.64
CA ASP A 254 4.24 15.70 -2.29
C ASP A 254 2.76 15.83 -1.91
N LEU A 255 2.05 14.70 -1.95
CA LEU A 255 0.61 14.64 -1.74
C LEU A 255 0.21 15.03 -0.30
N GLY A 256 1.14 15.02 0.66
CA GLY A 256 0.87 15.49 2.02
C GLY A 256 -0.30 14.78 2.74
N GLY A 257 -0.65 13.56 2.33
CA GLY A 257 -1.80 12.80 2.78
C GLY A 257 -3.12 13.14 2.07
N ASN A 258 -3.11 14.09 1.13
CA ASN A 258 -4.28 14.56 0.38
C ASN A 258 -4.42 13.84 -0.98
N ALA A 259 -5.58 13.96 -1.59
CA ALA A 259 -5.90 13.37 -2.88
C ALA A 259 -5.79 14.38 -4.03
N ILE A 260 -5.37 13.89 -5.19
CA ILE A 260 -5.69 14.50 -6.48
C ILE A 260 -6.72 13.61 -7.16
N THR A 261 -7.91 14.14 -7.38
CA THR A 261 -9.01 13.42 -8.04
C THR A 261 -9.19 13.90 -9.47
N PHE A 262 -9.12 13.00 -10.43
CA PHE A 262 -9.34 13.28 -11.84
C PHE A 262 -10.81 13.03 -12.22
N ASP A 263 -11.52 14.11 -12.57
CA ASP A 263 -12.84 14.05 -13.21
C ASP A 263 -12.69 14.34 -14.73
N GLY A 264 -13.52 13.70 -15.55
CA GLY A 264 -13.45 13.87 -17.02
C GLY A 264 -12.14 13.36 -17.65
N ALA A 265 -11.48 14.20 -18.46
CA ALA A 265 -10.31 13.80 -19.26
C ALA A 265 -8.96 14.09 -18.57
N GLY A 266 -8.95 14.29 -17.25
CA GLY A 266 -7.73 14.55 -16.48
C GLY A 266 -6.81 13.34 -16.34
N ILE A 267 -5.53 13.54 -16.66
CA ILE A 267 -4.38 12.65 -16.40
C ILE A 267 -3.16 13.52 -16.07
N ILE A 268 -2.07 12.92 -15.61
CA ILE A 268 -0.74 13.56 -15.62
C ILE A 268 0.03 13.05 -16.85
N ASP A 269 0.42 13.96 -17.74
CA ASP A 269 1.19 13.66 -18.94
C ASP A 269 2.62 14.19 -18.80
N VAL A 270 3.60 13.28 -18.76
CA VAL A 270 5.02 13.59 -18.53
C VAL A 270 5.77 13.39 -19.85
N SER A 271 6.45 14.42 -20.33
CA SER A 271 7.10 14.42 -21.65
C SER A 271 8.45 15.15 -21.65
N GLY A 272 9.15 15.15 -22.78
CA GLY A 272 10.49 15.71 -22.89
C GLY A 272 11.53 14.93 -22.09
N ASP A 273 12.38 15.65 -21.38
CA ASP A 273 13.40 15.09 -20.47
C ASP A 273 12.99 15.28 -18.98
N ALA A 274 11.70 15.54 -18.71
CA ALA A 274 11.20 15.88 -17.38
C ALA A 274 11.14 14.68 -16.44
N THR A 275 11.42 14.91 -15.17
CA THR A 275 11.21 13.94 -14.09
C THR A 275 10.00 14.31 -13.23
N LEU A 276 9.01 13.43 -13.13
CA LEU A 276 7.95 13.49 -12.13
C LEU A 276 8.29 12.60 -10.94
N THR A 277 8.26 13.12 -9.72
CA THR A 277 8.34 12.34 -8.48
C THR A 277 7.05 12.49 -7.67
N ILE A 278 6.48 11.40 -7.19
CA ILE A 278 5.25 11.38 -6.38
C ILE A 278 5.55 10.74 -5.02
N ARG A 279 5.15 11.40 -3.93
CA ARG A 279 5.32 10.95 -2.54
C ARG A 279 4.27 11.55 -1.61
N GLY A 280 4.34 11.27 -0.31
CA GLY A 280 3.54 11.95 0.73
C GLY A 280 2.29 11.21 1.21
N ASP A 281 2.14 9.90 0.95
CA ASP A 281 1.07 9.02 1.46
C ASP A 281 -0.39 9.49 1.18
N GLY A 282 -0.57 10.32 0.15
CA GLY A 282 -1.88 10.73 -0.36
C GLY A 282 -2.37 9.85 -1.52
N ALA A 283 -3.31 10.34 -2.31
CA ALA A 283 -3.92 9.56 -3.40
C ALA A 283 -3.90 10.26 -4.77
N LEU A 284 -3.77 9.48 -5.84
CA LEU A 284 -4.18 9.84 -7.20
C LEU A 284 -5.36 8.95 -7.59
N GLU A 285 -6.52 9.54 -7.81
CA GLU A 285 -7.75 8.78 -8.02
C GLU A 285 -8.49 9.23 -9.26
N GLN A 286 -8.92 8.28 -10.09
CA GLN A 286 -9.87 8.53 -11.16
C GLN A 286 -11.27 8.20 -10.71
N LEU A 287 -12.21 9.08 -11.04
CA LEU A 287 -13.63 8.74 -10.94
C LEU A 287 -14.05 7.86 -12.12
N MET A 288 -15.08 7.04 -11.92
CA MET A 288 -15.69 6.24 -13.01
C MET A 288 -16.24 7.08 -14.17
N THR A 289 -16.40 8.39 -13.97
CA THR A 289 -16.77 9.37 -15.00
C THR A 289 -15.61 9.75 -15.91
N SER A 290 -14.37 9.36 -15.59
CA SER A 290 -13.19 9.71 -16.39
C SER A 290 -13.19 9.05 -17.78
N GLU A 291 -12.74 9.78 -18.80
CA GLU A 291 -12.82 9.39 -20.21
C GLU A 291 -11.59 8.61 -20.73
N LEU A 292 -10.43 8.73 -20.06
CA LEU A 292 -9.14 8.19 -20.55
C LEU A 292 -8.73 6.87 -19.89
N GLY A 293 -9.08 6.68 -18.61
CA GLY A 293 -8.86 5.43 -17.89
C GLY A 293 -7.41 5.16 -17.46
N PHE A 294 -6.53 6.16 -17.51
CA PHE A 294 -5.18 6.06 -16.94
C PHE A 294 -4.76 7.27 -16.13
N LEU A 295 -3.96 7.11 -15.06
CA LEU A 295 -3.57 8.23 -14.18
C LEU A 295 -2.35 8.99 -14.71
N ILE A 296 -1.30 8.27 -15.09
CA ILE A 296 -0.02 8.85 -15.51
C ILE A 296 0.38 8.28 -16.87
N ARG A 297 0.73 9.15 -17.82
CA ARG A 297 1.41 8.79 -19.07
C ARG A 297 2.81 9.39 -19.07
N ALA A 298 3.81 8.59 -19.41
CA ALA A 298 5.19 9.03 -19.62
C ALA A 298 5.62 8.69 -21.04
N ASP A 299 6.07 9.68 -21.80
CA ASP A 299 6.53 9.55 -23.18
C ASP A 299 7.88 10.26 -23.40
N GLU A 300 8.40 10.20 -24.63
CA GLU A 300 9.70 10.75 -25.01
C GLU A 300 10.87 10.21 -24.15
N ASN A 301 11.58 11.04 -23.38
CA ASN A 301 12.65 10.63 -22.47
C ASN A 301 12.27 10.86 -20.99
N ALA A 302 10.98 11.01 -20.70
CA ALA A 302 10.49 11.33 -19.37
C ALA A 302 10.86 10.27 -18.33
N LYS A 303 10.98 10.69 -17.08
CA LYS A 303 11.14 9.81 -15.93
C LYS A 303 9.99 9.99 -14.94
N VAL A 304 9.42 8.89 -14.46
CA VAL A 304 8.44 8.89 -13.36
C VAL A 304 9.03 8.10 -12.18
N VAL A 305 8.96 8.68 -11.00
CA VAL A 305 9.38 8.06 -9.73
C VAL A 305 8.18 8.08 -8.77
N ILE A 306 7.79 6.91 -8.27
CA ILE A 306 6.73 6.78 -7.26
C ILE A 306 7.35 6.25 -5.98
N GLU A 307 7.33 7.06 -4.91
CA GLU A 307 7.87 6.69 -3.60
C GLU A 307 6.81 6.03 -2.71
N ASP A 308 5.59 6.56 -2.70
CA ASP A 308 4.44 6.05 -1.94
C ASP A 308 3.10 6.61 -2.51
N GLY A 309 1.99 6.38 -1.81
CA GLY A 309 0.65 6.87 -2.17
C GLY A 309 -0.31 5.79 -2.69
N LEU A 310 -1.59 6.13 -2.79
CA LEU A 310 -2.65 5.30 -3.37
C LEU A 310 -2.93 5.73 -4.81
N PHE A 311 -2.97 4.78 -5.75
CA PHE A 311 -3.20 5.01 -7.18
C PHE A 311 -4.41 4.21 -7.63
N VAL A 312 -5.56 4.86 -7.75
CA VAL A 312 -6.81 4.22 -8.21
C VAL A 312 -7.13 4.70 -9.62
N SER A 313 -6.85 3.86 -10.61
CA SER A 313 -7.10 4.18 -12.01
C SER A 313 -8.44 3.63 -12.51
N GLY A 314 -8.95 4.16 -13.61
CA GLY A 314 -10.01 3.48 -14.36
C GLY A 314 -9.56 2.09 -14.84
N LEU A 315 -8.41 2.04 -15.53
CA LEU A 315 -7.83 0.83 -16.09
C LEU A 315 -6.31 0.70 -15.83
N THR A 316 -5.51 1.72 -16.12
CA THR A 316 -4.03 1.69 -16.00
C THR A 316 -3.53 2.81 -15.09
N CYS A 317 -2.77 2.51 -14.04
CA CYS A 317 -2.19 3.55 -13.19
C CYS A 317 -1.06 4.30 -13.92
N VAL A 318 -0.12 3.58 -14.55
CA VAL A 318 1.02 4.18 -15.25
C VAL A 318 1.23 3.53 -16.62
N GLN A 319 1.26 4.35 -17.66
CA GLN A 319 1.59 3.95 -19.02
C GLN A 319 2.91 4.61 -19.46
N ALA A 320 3.84 3.83 -20.01
CA ALA A 320 5.15 4.34 -20.45
C ALA A 320 5.44 4.02 -21.92
N GLY A 321 5.84 5.02 -22.71
CA GLY A 321 6.18 4.92 -24.12
C GLY A 321 7.52 5.55 -24.49
N ASP A 322 7.83 5.55 -25.79
CA ASP A 322 9.11 5.99 -26.36
C ASP A 322 10.36 5.48 -25.63
N ASN A 323 11.09 6.32 -24.89
CA ASN A 323 12.26 5.96 -24.09
C ASN A 323 12.04 6.25 -22.59
N ALA A 324 10.79 6.38 -22.16
CA ALA A 324 10.45 6.75 -20.79
C ALA A 324 10.90 5.69 -19.76
N VAL A 325 11.19 6.15 -18.54
CA VAL A 325 11.62 5.30 -17.43
C VAL A 325 10.71 5.51 -16.24
N VAL A 326 10.11 4.42 -15.73
CA VAL A 326 9.28 4.44 -14.52
C VAL A 326 9.96 3.62 -13.43
N GLU A 327 10.19 4.23 -12.27
CA GLU A 327 10.72 3.59 -11.06
C GLU A 327 9.69 3.66 -9.94
N ILE A 328 9.30 2.50 -9.39
CA ILE A 328 8.31 2.41 -8.31
C ILE A 328 8.97 1.84 -7.06
N TYR A 329 9.06 2.64 -6.01
CA TYR A 329 9.64 2.27 -4.71
C TYR A 329 8.57 1.90 -3.66
N GLY A 330 7.32 2.33 -3.86
CA GLY A 330 6.21 2.08 -2.95
C GLY A 330 4.84 2.43 -3.53
N GLY A 331 3.83 2.48 -2.66
CA GLY A 331 2.45 2.81 -3.01
C GLY A 331 1.51 1.62 -3.15
N ARG A 332 0.21 1.90 -3.34
CA ARG A 332 -0.85 0.90 -3.56
C ARG A 332 -1.56 1.17 -4.88
N PHE A 333 -1.64 0.16 -5.74
CA PHE A 333 -2.14 0.27 -7.09
C PHE A 333 -3.40 -0.56 -7.29
N GLU A 334 -4.44 0.11 -7.78
CA GLU A 334 -5.76 -0.47 -8.05
C GLU A 334 -6.33 0.06 -9.37
N SER A 335 -7.20 -0.75 -9.96
CA SER A 335 -7.98 -0.38 -11.14
C SER A 335 -9.45 -0.67 -10.88
N LEU A 336 -10.32 0.28 -11.19
CA LEU A 336 -11.76 0.16 -11.02
C LEU A 336 -12.36 -0.91 -11.94
N VAL A 337 -11.76 -1.11 -13.11
CA VAL A 337 -12.13 -2.19 -14.04
C VAL A 337 -10.90 -2.92 -14.58
N GLY A 338 -11.08 -4.21 -14.85
CA GLY A 338 -10.15 -4.99 -15.65
C GLY A 338 -10.60 -5.08 -17.11
N TYR A 339 -9.67 -5.35 -18.02
CA TYR A 339 -9.93 -5.61 -19.43
C TYR A 339 -9.47 -7.03 -19.81
N ASN A 340 -10.37 -7.82 -20.41
CA ASN A 340 -10.12 -9.22 -20.77
C ASN A 340 -9.55 -10.09 -19.63
N GLY A 341 -10.06 -9.89 -18.40
CA GLY A 341 -9.64 -10.64 -17.22
C GLY A 341 -8.21 -10.29 -16.74
N THR A 342 -7.75 -9.08 -17.04
CA THR A 342 -6.45 -8.53 -16.62
C THR A 342 -6.66 -7.13 -16.06
N ASN A 343 -6.08 -6.83 -14.89
CA ASN A 343 -5.97 -5.46 -14.38
C ASN A 343 -4.67 -4.88 -14.92
N TRP A 344 -4.69 -3.64 -15.41
CA TRP A 344 -3.62 -3.15 -16.28
C TRP A 344 -2.58 -2.28 -15.57
N HIS A 345 -2.81 -1.88 -14.32
CA HIS A 345 -1.95 -1.07 -13.42
C HIS A 345 -0.70 -0.45 -14.05
N LEU A 346 0.26 -1.27 -14.49
CA LEU A 346 1.46 -0.84 -15.21
C LEU A 346 1.46 -1.40 -16.65
N ASN A 347 1.68 -0.53 -17.64
CA ASN A 347 1.67 -0.93 -19.05
C ASN A 347 2.78 -0.25 -19.88
N LEU A 348 3.49 -1.01 -20.71
CA LEU A 348 4.38 -0.47 -21.72
C LEU A 348 3.61 -0.23 -23.03
N ILE A 349 3.89 0.88 -23.72
CA ILE A 349 3.37 1.09 -25.08
C ILE A 349 4.13 0.16 -26.03
N ASP A 350 3.38 -0.60 -26.83
CA ASP A 350 3.92 -1.52 -27.82
C ASP A 350 4.96 -0.85 -28.74
N ASN A 351 6.06 -1.55 -28.99
CA ASN A 351 7.18 -1.09 -29.84
C ASN A 351 7.90 0.18 -29.33
N SER A 352 7.84 0.45 -28.02
CA SER A 352 8.68 1.45 -27.36
C SER A 352 9.98 0.84 -26.80
N ASN A 353 10.94 1.70 -26.45
CA ASN A 353 12.12 1.39 -25.62
C ASN A 353 11.89 1.73 -24.13
N ALA A 354 10.65 1.98 -23.72
CA ALA A 354 10.33 2.35 -22.35
C ALA A 354 10.64 1.23 -21.36
N SER A 355 10.80 1.58 -20.09
CA SER A 355 11.04 0.62 -19.02
C SER A 355 10.27 0.95 -17.75
N ILE A 356 9.80 -0.09 -17.07
CA ILE A 356 9.16 -0.01 -15.76
C ILE A 356 9.93 -0.95 -14.82
N VAL A 357 10.37 -0.42 -13.68
CA VAL A 357 11.12 -1.17 -12.66
C VAL A 357 10.48 -0.95 -11.29
N VAL A 358 10.09 -2.05 -10.63
CA VAL A 358 9.38 -2.06 -9.36
C VAL A 358 10.29 -2.62 -8.25
N TYR A 359 10.57 -1.78 -7.26
CA TYR A 359 11.33 -2.08 -6.05
C TYR A 359 10.42 -2.25 -4.82
N GLY A 360 9.18 -1.77 -4.88
CA GLY A 360 8.23 -1.90 -3.77
C GLY A 360 6.80 -1.54 -4.17
N GLY A 361 5.90 -1.62 -3.20
CA GLY A 361 4.48 -1.32 -3.37
C GLY A 361 3.58 -2.55 -3.36
N THR A 362 2.27 -2.29 -3.40
CA THR A 362 1.21 -3.30 -3.37
C THR A 362 0.29 -3.17 -4.57
N PHE A 363 -0.10 -4.29 -5.17
CA PHE A 363 -0.86 -4.34 -6.42
C PHE A 363 -2.03 -5.31 -6.26
N VAL A 364 -3.26 -4.80 -6.41
CA VAL A 364 -4.46 -5.64 -6.30
C VAL A 364 -4.75 -6.30 -7.64
N ASN A 365 -4.77 -7.63 -7.70
CA ASN A 365 -5.08 -8.44 -8.89
C ASN A 365 -4.15 -8.21 -10.09
N PHE A 366 -2.92 -7.76 -9.85
CA PHE A 366 -1.88 -7.57 -10.85
C PHE A 366 -0.55 -8.08 -10.30
N ASP A 367 0.04 -9.05 -10.99
CA ASP A 367 1.35 -9.60 -10.64
C ASP A 367 2.44 -8.83 -11.40
N PRO A 368 3.19 -7.90 -10.76
CA PRO A 368 4.25 -7.16 -11.43
C PRO A 368 5.43 -8.06 -11.83
N SER A 369 5.55 -9.28 -11.28
CA SER A 369 6.63 -10.21 -11.64
C SER A 369 6.31 -11.08 -12.86
N ASN A 370 5.04 -11.08 -13.29
CA ASN A 370 4.53 -11.83 -14.42
C ASN A 370 3.35 -11.09 -15.06
N SER A 371 3.59 -9.84 -15.46
CA SER A 371 2.57 -8.93 -15.97
C SER A 371 1.99 -9.46 -17.29
N ARG A 372 0.65 -9.61 -17.31
CA ARG A 372 -0.13 -10.04 -18.47
C ARG A 372 -0.59 -8.89 -19.36
N THR A 373 -0.19 -7.66 -19.05
CA THR A 373 -0.35 -6.51 -19.96
C THR A 373 0.57 -6.64 -21.16
N GLU A 374 1.70 -7.32 -20.98
CA GLU A 374 2.69 -7.61 -22.01
C GLU A 374 2.48 -9.01 -22.60
N ASN A 375 2.89 -9.18 -23.87
CA ASN A 375 2.87 -10.49 -24.53
C ASN A 375 4.18 -10.73 -25.32
N PRO A 376 5.05 -11.66 -24.87
CA PRO A 376 4.90 -12.53 -23.69
C PRO A 376 4.87 -11.75 -22.37
N ALA A 377 4.36 -12.37 -21.31
CA ALA A 377 4.29 -11.75 -19.99
C ALA A 377 5.66 -11.26 -19.51
N ALA A 378 5.69 -10.07 -18.91
CA ALA A 378 6.92 -9.39 -18.51
C ALA A 378 7.14 -9.41 -17.00
N ASN A 379 8.40 -9.38 -16.57
CA ASN A 379 8.76 -9.13 -15.18
C ASN A 379 9.18 -7.67 -15.03
N PHE A 380 8.40 -6.88 -14.28
CA PHE A 380 8.73 -5.51 -13.92
C PHE A 380 9.44 -5.40 -12.57
N VAL A 381 9.49 -6.48 -11.77
CA VAL A 381 10.15 -6.47 -10.46
C VAL A 381 11.67 -6.44 -10.64
N ALA A 382 12.32 -5.55 -9.90
CA ALA A 382 13.77 -5.35 -9.94
C ALA A 382 14.55 -6.60 -9.51
N ASP A 383 15.78 -6.73 -10.02
CA ASP A 383 16.71 -7.77 -9.57
C ASP A 383 16.94 -7.70 -8.06
N GLY A 384 16.80 -8.84 -7.38
CA GLY A 384 16.90 -8.93 -5.92
C GLY A 384 15.60 -8.61 -5.17
N TYR A 385 14.50 -8.37 -5.88
CA TYR A 385 13.15 -8.17 -5.33
C TYR A 385 12.22 -9.29 -5.82
N ALA A 386 11.08 -9.46 -5.14
CA ALA A 386 10.06 -10.43 -5.51
C ALA A 386 8.65 -9.93 -5.17
N ALA A 387 7.66 -10.36 -5.95
CA ALA A 387 6.25 -10.14 -5.65
C ALA A 387 5.71 -11.30 -4.79
N VAL A 388 5.30 -10.98 -3.56
CA VAL A 388 4.68 -11.94 -2.63
C VAL A 388 3.15 -11.81 -2.74
N SER A 389 2.49 -12.91 -3.08
CA SER A 389 1.03 -12.94 -3.24
C SER A 389 0.29 -13.35 -1.96
N GLN A 390 -0.90 -12.79 -1.77
CA GLN A 390 -1.84 -13.14 -0.71
C GLN A 390 -3.28 -13.11 -1.25
N ASP A 391 -4.03 -14.19 -1.07
CA ASP A 391 -5.48 -14.22 -1.34
C ASP A 391 -6.20 -13.53 -0.17
N LEU A 392 -6.99 -12.50 -0.45
CA LEU A 392 -7.71 -11.71 0.54
C LEU A 392 -9.04 -12.35 0.97
N GLY A 393 -9.44 -13.49 0.38
CA GLY A 393 -10.65 -14.24 0.70
C GLY A 393 -11.95 -13.64 0.14
N ASN A 394 -11.86 -12.50 -0.55
CA ASN A 394 -12.97 -11.85 -1.26
C ASN A 394 -12.92 -12.07 -2.79
N GLY A 395 -11.94 -12.85 -3.27
CA GLY A 395 -11.67 -13.07 -4.69
C GLY A 395 -10.50 -12.24 -5.23
N ASP A 396 -9.99 -11.27 -4.45
CA ASP A 396 -8.83 -10.48 -4.81
C ASP A 396 -7.52 -11.12 -4.33
N ILE A 397 -6.47 -10.96 -5.13
CA ILE A 397 -5.10 -11.33 -4.79
C ILE A 397 -4.28 -10.06 -4.65
N LEU A 398 -3.69 -9.84 -3.48
CA LEU A 398 -2.75 -8.75 -3.24
C LEU A 398 -1.32 -9.23 -3.52
N TYR A 399 -0.59 -8.51 -4.38
CA TYR A 399 0.84 -8.73 -4.61
C TYR A 399 1.62 -7.61 -3.92
N THR A 400 2.58 -7.96 -3.07
CA THR A 400 3.46 -6.99 -2.40
C THR A 400 4.89 -7.20 -2.86
N VAL A 401 5.52 -6.18 -3.41
CA VAL A 401 6.93 -6.25 -3.83
C VAL A 401 7.82 -5.93 -2.64
N VAL A 402 8.73 -6.85 -2.33
CA VAL A 402 9.69 -6.71 -1.23
C VAL A 402 11.09 -7.12 -1.69
N GLN A 403 12.11 -6.59 -1.00
CA GLN A 403 13.48 -7.03 -1.21
C GLN A 403 13.63 -8.49 -0.73
N SER A 404 14.30 -9.32 -1.53
CA SER A 404 14.57 -10.70 -1.19
C SER A 404 15.66 -10.80 -0.13
N GLN A 405 15.39 -11.55 0.94
CA GLN A 405 16.37 -11.86 1.97
C GLN A 405 17.06 -13.19 1.65
N ALA A 406 18.38 -13.17 1.50
CA ALA A 406 19.18 -14.39 1.39
C ALA A 406 19.30 -15.09 2.76
N ILE A 407 19.05 -16.39 2.79
CA ILE A 407 19.11 -17.24 3.98
C ILE A 407 20.32 -18.17 3.85
N ALA A 408 21.32 -17.99 4.71
CA ALA A 408 22.56 -18.77 4.64
C ALA A 408 22.60 -19.94 5.64
N SER A 409 21.73 -19.93 6.65
CA SER A 409 21.72 -20.90 7.74
C SER A 409 20.33 -21.13 8.34
N GLU A 410 20.21 -22.15 9.20
CA GLU A 410 19.01 -22.40 10.00
C GLU A 410 18.66 -21.19 10.90
N ASP A 411 19.67 -20.58 11.54
CA ASP A 411 19.45 -19.45 12.44
C ASP A 411 18.90 -18.23 11.68
N ASP A 412 19.38 -17.98 10.47
CA ASP A 412 18.86 -16.92 9.60
C ASP A 412 17.38 -17.16 9.24
N LEU A 413 17.04 -18.41 8.91
CA LEU A 413 15.66 -18.81 8.59
C LEU A 413 14.75 -18.60 9.81
N LEU A 414 15.17 -19.08 10.99
CA LEU A 414 14.38 -18.96 12.22
C LEU A 414 14.17 -17.50 12.63
N ALA A 415 15.18 -16.64 12.44
CA ALA A 415 15.05 -15.21 12.68
C ALA A 415 14.03 -14.57 11.72
N ALA A 416 14.11 -14.92 10.43
CA ALA A 416 13.27 -14.37 9.36
C ALA A 416 11.80 -14.79 9.42
N ILE A 417 11.47 -15.90 10.11
CA ILE A 417 10.08 -16.37 10.28
C ILE A 417 9.54 -16.17 11.70
N SER A 418 10.30 -15.46 12.55
CA SER A 418 9.93 -15.18 13.93
C SER A 418 8.78 -14.16 14.03
N GLY A 419 8.26 -13.94 15.25
CA GLY A 419 7.17 -12.98 15.47
C GLY A 419 7.59 -11.53 15.21
N ASP A 420 8.89 -11.25 15.35
CA ASP A 420 9.51 -9.93 15.14
C ASP A 420 9.86 -9.68 13.67
N ALA A 421 9.67 -10.66 12.78
CA ALA A 421 9.89 -10.50 11.35
C ALA A 421 8.89 -9.52 10.71
N ALA A 422 9.22 -9.02 9.53
CA ALA A 422 8.30 -8.19 8.76
C ALA A 422 7.00 -8.95 8.44
N ASP A 423 5.87 -8.24 8.38
CA ASP A 423 4.56 -8.86 8.12
C ASP A 423 4.49 -9.51 6.73
N VAL A 424 5.25 -8.98 5.77
CA VAL A 424 5.43 -9.56 4.43
C VAL A 424 6.91 -9.78 4.18
N SER A 425 7.31 -10.98 3.78
CA SER A 425 8.73 -11.33 3.51
C SER A 425 8.89 -12.28 2.32
N HIS A 426 9.97 -12.09 1.56
CA HIS A 426 10.46 -13.04 0.57
C HIS A 426 11.85 -13.54 0.96
N LEU A 427 11.98 -14.85 1.18
CA LEU A 427 13.20 -15.50 1.65
C LEU A 427 13.73 -16.43 0.55
N VAL A 428 15.04 -16.40 0.30
CA VAL A 428 15.70 -17.26 -0.68
C VAL A 428 16.79 -18.09 0.00
N LEU A 429 16.68 -19.41 -0.05
CA LEU A 429 17.71 -20.28 0.51
C LEU A 429 18.99 -20.23 -0.34
N GLY A 430 20.09 -19.79 0.28
CA GLY A 430 21.43 -19.80 -0.33
C GLY A 430 22.10 -21.17 -0.32
N GLY A 431 21.52 -22.14 0.39
CA GLY A 431 22.03 -23.50 0.53
C GLY A 431 21.05 -24.42 1.24
N SER A 432 21.36 -25.72 1.27
CA SER A 432 20.56 -26.70 2.01
C SER A 432 20.74 -26.55 3.52
N ILE A 433 19.65 -26.73 4.26
CA ILE A 433 19.57 -26.57 5.71
C ILE A 433 19.26 -27.92 6.35
N SER A 434 19.94 -28.25 7.46
CA SER A 434 19.58 -29.38 8.32
C SER A 434 19.13 -28.84 9.67
N SER A 435 17.97 -29.27 10.16
CA SER A 435 17.38 -28.79 11.41
C SER A 435 16.99 -29.94 12.34
N ASN A 436 17.36 -29.81 13.61
CA ASN A 436 16.86 -30.68 14.69
C ASN A 436 15.73 -30.00 15.51
N GLY A 437 15.43 -28.74 15.19
CA GLY A 437 14.38 -27.94 15.82
C GLY A 437 13.06 -27.97 15.05
N ASN A 438 12.02 -27.37 15.63
CA ASN A 438 10.80 -27.09 14.87
C ASN A 438 10.99 -25.77 14.11
N ILE A 439 10.62 -25.74 12.83
CA ILE A 439 10.58 -24.52 12.03
C ILE A 439 9.14 -24.04 11.97
N ASP A 440 8.84 -23.02 12.76
CA ASP A 440 7.47 -22.55 13.02
C ASP A 440 7.29 -21.13 12.47
N PHE A 441 6.45 -21.00 11.44
CA PHE A 441 5.93 -19.70 11.01
C PHE A 441 4.95 -19.18 12.07
N LYS A 442 5.13 -17.91 12.48
CA LYS A 442 4.37 -17.28 13.57
C LYS A 442 3.12 -16.57 13.05
N ALA A 443 2.10 -16.49 13.92
CA ALA A 443 0.76 -16.02 13.60
C ALA A 443 0.72 -14.56 13.09
N GLY A 444 0.05 -14.36 11.95
CA GLY A 444 -0.23 -13.08 11.31
C GLY A 444 0.76 -12.67 10.21
N LYS A 445 1.48 -13.60 9.59
CA LYS A 445 2.53 -13.27 8.60
C LYS A 445 2.22 -13.79 7.19
N THR A 446 2.63 -13.03 6.19
CA THR A 446 2.66 -13.43 4.77
C THR A 446 4.10 -13.67 4.36
N ILE A 447 4.51 -14.93 4.22
CA ILE A 447 5.91 -15.28 3.97
C ILE A 447 6.03 -16.19 2.76
N ALA A 448 6.82 -15.78 1.78
CA ALA A 448 7.24 -16.62 0.67
C ALA A 448 8.69 -17.10 0.89
N VAL A 449 8.93 -18.39 0.72
CA VAL A 449 10.26 -19.01 0.81
C VAL A 449 10.55 -19.77 -0.49
N ASP A 450 11.45 -19.22 -1.29
CA ASP A 450 12.03 -19.91 -2.44
C ASP A 450 13.24 -20.73 -1.96
N PHE A 451 13.16 -22.05 -2.14
CA PHE A 451 14.24 -22.95 -1.77
C PHE A 451 15.38 -22.92 -2.80
N ALA A 452 15.19 -22.33 -3.98
CA ALA A 452 16.19 -22.21 -5.03
C ALA A 452 16.85 -23.56 -5.40
N GLY A 453 16.06 -24.64 -5.39
CA GLY A 453 16.48 -26.02 -5.63
C GLY A 453 17.15 -26.71 -4.42
N ASN A 454 17.28 -26.03 -3.28
CA ASN A 454 17.92 -26.58 -2.07
C ASN A 454 16.99 -27.51 -1.28
N THR A 455 17.59 -28.20 -0.31
CA THR A 455 16.89 -29.15 0.56
C THR A 455 16.85 -28.65 2.00
N LEU A 456 15.70 -28.80 2.66
CA LEU A 456 15.58 -28.71 4.10
C LEU A 456 15.41 -30.12 4.70
N GLU A 457 16.39 -30.57 5.46
CA GLU A 457 16.36 -31.86 6.16
C GLU A 457 15.98 -31.66 7.63
N SER A 458 15.08 -32.49 8.16
CA SER A 458 14.62 -32.37 9.55
C SER A 458 14.67 -33.68 10.31
N SER A 459 15.13 -33.60 11.57
CA SER A 459 15.15 -34.67 12.57
C SER A 459 14.67 -34.17 13.94
N ASN A 460 13.39 -33.82 14.07
CA ASN A 460 12.90 -33.05 15.23
C ASN A 460 11.84 -33.76 16.10
N GLY A 461 11.49 -35.01 15.80
CA GLY A 461 10.48 -35.74 16.58
C GLY A 461 9.03 -35.40 16.23
N ASN A 462 8.80 -34.36 15.42
CA ASN A 462 7.52 -33.68 15.25
C ASN A 462 7.28 -33.31 13.79
N ILE A 463 7.10 -32.04 13.41
CA ILE A 463 6.83 -31.63 12.03
C ILE A 463 7.98 -30.76 11.56
N ALA A 464 8.53 -31.01 10.37
CA ALA A 464 9.70 -30.27 9.86
C ALA A 464 9.38 -28.77 9.74
N LEU A 465 8.29 -28.43 9.03
CA LEU A 465 7.80 -27.06 8.87
C LEU A 465 6.34 -26.95 9.30
N ARG A 466 6.03 -25.96 10.15
CA ARG A 466 4.68 -25.71 10.65
C ARG A 466 4.25 -24.28 10.44
N VAL A 467 3.03 -24.13 9.95
CA VAL A 467 2.30 -22.87 10.02
C VAL A 467 1.29 -23.01 11.15
N ASN A 468 1.58 -22.37 12.28
CA ASN A 468 0.83 -22.54 13.52
C ASN A 468 0.19 -21.22 13.96
N GLY A 469 -0.78 -20.76 13.18
CA GLY A 469 -1.56 -19.57 13.48
C GLY A 469 -2.53 -19.75 14.64
N SER A 470 -2.65 -18.74 15.50
CA SER A 470 -3.73 -18.63 16.49
C SER A 470 -4.95 -17.86 15.98
N THR A 471 -4.83 -17.16 14.84
CA THR A 471 -5.82 -16.19 14.33
C THR A 471 -6.29 -16.45 12.90
N GLY A 472 -5.68 -17.37 12.16
CA GLY A 472 -6.09 -17.74 10.78
C GLY A 472 -5.59 -16.82 9.67
N ASN A 473 -4.80 -15.79 9.98
CA ASN A 473 -4.34 -14.79 9.00
C ASN A 473 -3.00 -15.13 8.33
N ASP A 474 -2.40 -16.28 8.64
CA ASP A 474 -1.11 -16.68 8.05
C ASP A 474 -1.26 -17.06 6.59
N TYR A 475 -0.32 -16.59 5.76
CA TYR A 475 -0.26 -16.91 4.34
C TYR A 475 1.17 -17.25 3.94
N VAL A 476 1.50 -18.54 3.95
CA VAL A 476 2.86 -19.02 3.70
C VAL A 476 2.95 -19.72 2.36
N THR A 477 3.93 -19.36 1.55
CA THR A 477 4.23 -20.02 0.26
C THR A 477 5.64 -20.60 0.30
N LEU A 478 5.77 -21.88 -0.02
CA LEU A 478 7.06 -22.57 -0.16
C LEU A 478 7.21 -22.99 -1.62
N SER A 479 8.35 -22.68 -2.25
CA SER A 479 8.55 -22.98 -3.66
C SER A 479 9.91 -23.59 -3.99
N ASN A 480 9.95 -24.36 -5.09
CA ASN A 480 11.17 -24.73 -5.82
C ASN A 480 12.26 -25.38 -4.94
N GLY A 481 11.96 -26.51 -4.31
CA GLY A 481 12.95 -27.26 -3.55
C GLY A 481 12.44 -28.50 -2.88
N THR A 482 13.21 -29.03 -1.93
CA THR A 482 12.93 -30.31 -1.27
C THR A 482 12.81 -30.14 0.25
N ILE A 483 11.85 -30.82 0.87
CA ILE A 483 11.81 -31.00 2.33
C ILE A 483 11.87 -32.49 2.65
N VAL A 484 12.80 -32.89 3.51
CA VAL A 484 13.04 -34.26 3.94
C VAL A 484 12.77 -34.39 5.45
N ALA A 485 11.72 -35.13 5.79
CA ALA A 485 11.46 -35.61 7.14
C ALA A 485 12.02 -37.03 7.30
N ASP A 486 13.03 -37.16 8.15
CA ASP A 486 13.65 -38.45 8.45
C ASP A 486 12.76 -39.37 9.32
N ASP A 487 13.28 -40.53 9.69
CA ASP A 487 12.57 -41.52 10.52
C ASP A 487 12.18 -41.00 11.91
N ASN A 488 12.80 -39.90 12.37
CA ASN A 488 12.49 -39.25 13.64
C ASN A 488 11.43 -38.16 13.46
N THR A 489 11.14 -37.67 12.25
CA THR A 489 10.20 -36.55 12.03
C THR A 489 8.82 -37.05 11.57
N TYR A 490 7.78 -36.75 12.35
CA TYR A 490 6.41 -37.23 12.13
C TYR A 490 5.80 -36.72 10.83
N CYS A 491 6.01 -35.44 10.49
CA CYS A 491 5.39 -34.85 9.32
C CYS A 491 6.31 -33.88 8.59
N THR A 492 6.21 -33.83 7.26
CA THR A 492 7.04 -32.93 6.45
C THR A 492 6.52 -31.49 6.54
N VAL A 493 5.21 -31.28 6.34
CA VAL A 493 4.57 -29.98 6.52
C VAL A 493 3.23 -30.07 7.23
N GLY A 494 2.98 -29.16 8.15
CA GLY A 494 1.75 -29.12 8.95
C GLY A 494 1.13 -27.74 9.03
N LEU A 495 -0.20 -27.67 8.93
CA LEU A 495 -0.96 -26.42 9.04
C LEU A 495 -2.01 -26.53 10.16
N GLY A 496 -1.97 -25.59 11.11
CA GLY A 496 -2.99 -25.46 12.16
C GLY A 496 -4.15 -24.56 11.74
N SER A 497 -3.86 -23.38 11.20
CA SER A 497 -4.82 -22.40 10.65
C SER A 497 -4.10 -21.49 9.64
N GLY A 498 -4.85 -20.77 8.80
CA GLY A 498 -4.30 -19.95 7.70
C GLY A 498 -4.23 -20.69 6.37
N VAL A 499 -3.32 -20.25 5.51
CA VAL A 499 -3.07 -20.81 4.17
C VAL A 499 -1.60 -21.19 4.04
N LEU A 500 -1.35 -22.39 3.52
CA LEU A 500 -0.02 -22.87 3.17
C LEU A 500 0.00 -23.35 1.72
N ASN A 501 0.74 -22.66 0.85
CA ASN A 501 0.95 -23.02 -0.55
C ASN A 501 2.30 -23.72 -0.71
N LEU A 502 2.33 -24.82 -1.44
CA LEU A 502 3.54 -25.50 -1.88
C LEU A 502 3.53 -25.53 -3.41
N ASN A 503 4.51 -24.86 -4.04
CA ASN A 503 4.61 -24.74 -5.49
C ASN A 503 5.89 -25.42 -5.97
N ASP A 504 5.79 -26.44 -6.84
CA ASP A 504 6.96 -27.11 -7.41
C ASP A 504 7.90 -27.69 -6.33
N MET A 505 7.31 -28.25 -5.28
CA MET A 505 8.02 -28.81 -4.12
C MET A 505 8.16 -30.32 -4.21
N SER A 506 9.28 -30.84 -3.72
CA SER A 506 9.50 -32.26 -3.45
C SER A 506 9.43 -32.55 -1.95
N LEU A 507 8.62 -33.52 -1.53
CA LEU A 507 8.45 -33.92 -0.14
C LEU A 507 8.91 -35.37 0.06
N ARG A 508 9.67 -35.63 1.13
CA ARG A 508 10.06 -36.99 1.52
C ARG A 508 9.74 -37.21 2.99
N ASN A 509 9.07 -38.32 3.29
CA ASN A 509 8.82 -38.76 4.65
C ASN A 509 9.10 -40.26 4.81
N SER A 510 9.88 -40.61 5.82
CA SER A 510 10.29 -42.00 6.05
C SER A 510 9.70 -42.62 7.32
N ARG A 511 9.13 -41.80 8.21
CA ARG A 511 8.69 -42.22 9.54
C ARG A 511 7.45 -43.10 9.50
N SER A 512 7.50 -44.19 10.26
CA SER A 512 6.33 -45.02 10.59
C SER A 512 5.28 -44.21 11.34
N PHE A 513 3.99 -44.41 11.00
CA PHE A 513 2.86 -43.57 11.42
C PHE A 513 2.92 -42.10 10.95
N GLY A 514 4.00 -41.67 10.28
CA GLY A 514 4.17 -40.31 9.80
C GLY A 514 3.25 -39.98 8.63
N VAL A 515 3.24 -38.72 8.23
CA VAL A 515 2.52 -38.27 7.03
C VAL A 515 3.27 -37.13 6.37
N SER A 516 3.37 -37.07 5.04
CA SER A 516 4.10 -35.96 4.41
C SER A 516 3.39 -34.62 4.60
N VAL A 517 2.07 -34.56 4.43
CA VAL A 517 1.28 -33.32 4.54
C VAL A 517 0.12 -33.50 5.53
N LYS A 518 -0.04 -32.58 6.49
CA LYS A 518 -1.20 -32.63 7.40
C LYS A 518 -1.85 -31.27 7.62
N ALA A 519 -3.13 -31.17 7.25
CA ALA A 519 -3.96 -30.01 7.57
C ALA A 519 -4.80 -30.33 8.82
N PHE A 520 -4.40 -29.79 9.98
CA PHE A 520 -5.18 -29.84 11.23
C PHE A 520 -6.33 -28.82 11.24
N GLY A 521 -6.24 -27.83 10.35
CA GLY A 521 -7.18 -26.75 10.09
C GLY A 521 -6.63 -25.90 8.94
N GLY A 522 -7.30 -24.79 8.59
CA GLY A 522 -6.90 -23.95 7.46
C GLY A 522 -6.92 -24.68 6.11
N THR A 523 -6.18 -24.14 5.14
CA THR A 523 -6.08 -24.66 3.77
C THR A 523 -4.63 -24.88 3.35
N ILE A 524 -4.29 -26.10 2.96
CA ILE A 524 -3.02 -26.40 2.28
C ILE A 524 -3.28 -26.55 0.78
N ASN A 525 -2.57 -25.82 -0.06
CA ASN A 525 -2.58 -25.97 -1.51
C ASN A 525 -1.27 -26.61 -1.97
N LEU A 526 -1.35 -27.74 -2.66
CA LEU A 526 -0.22 -28.44 -3.27
C LEU A 526 -0.31 -28.26 -4.78
N ASN A 527 0.56 -27.44 -5.35
CA ASN A 527 0.59 -27.12 -6.78
C ASN A 527 1.84 -27.76 -7.38
N ASN A 528 1.65 -28.78 -8.21
CA ASN A 528 2.73 -29.55 -8.83
C ASN A 528 3.75 -30.09 -7.79
N VAL A 529 3.26 -30.85 -6.80
CA VAL A 529 4.09 -31.40 -5.71
C VAL A 529 4.42 -32.86 -5.93
N ASP A 530 5.69 -33.23 -5.77
CA ASP A 530 6.16 -34.61 -5.80
C ASP A 530 6.41 -35.12 -4.37
N SER A 531 5.65 -36.11 -3.92
CA SER A 531 5.70 -36.61 -2.54
C SER A 531 5.99 -38.11 -2.48
N VAL A 532 7.00 -38.49 -1.67
CA VAL A 532 7.35 -39.89 -1.41
C VAL A 532 7.24 -40.20 0.08
N SER A 533 6.40 -41.16 0.43
CA SER A 533 6.18 -41.64 1.81
C SER A 533 6.50 -43.14 1.92
N LEU A 534 7.45 -43.52 2.80
CA LEU A 534 7.98 -44.90 2.84
C LEU A 534 7.32 -45.86 3.83
N LEU A 535 6.69 -45.38 4.90
CA LEU A 535 6.06 -46.23 5.93
C LEU A 535 4.77 -45.60 6.44
N GLY A 536 4.73 -44.26 6.47
CA GLY A 536 3.54 -43.47 6.73
C GLY A 536 2.71 -43.15 5.48
N GLY A 537 1.88 -42.11 5.59
CA GLY A 537 0.96 -41.66 4.55
C GLY A 537 1.47 -40.46 3.74
N GLY A 538 0.89 -40.22 2.57
CA GLY A 538 1.18 -39.05 1.74
C GLY A 538 0.58 -37.77 2.33
N MET A 539 -0.74 -37.74 2.56
CA MET A 539 -1.44 -36.56 3.06
C MET A 539 -2.64 -36.89 3.92
N GLU A 540 -2.98 -36.03 4.88
CA GLU A 540 -4.17 -36.14 5.71
C GLU A 540 -4.85 -34.78 5.92
N ALA A 541 -6.08 -34.64 5.43
CA ALA A 541 -6.97 -33.54 5.77
C ALA A 541 -7.73 -33.89 7.07
N CYS A 542 -7.23 -33.40 8.20
CA CYS A 542 -7.74 -33.67 9.55
C CYS A 542 -8.46 -32.45 10.10
N GLY A 543 -9.70 -32.23 9.68
CA GLY A 543 -10.48 -31.03 10.02
C GLY A 543 -10.19 -29.79 9.18
N GLY A 544 -9.01 -29.71 8.52
CA GLY A 544 -8.67 -28.70 7.51
C GLY A 544 -8.96 -29.12 6.07
N VAL A 545 -8.52 -28.29 5.12
CA VAL A 545 -8.67 -28.52 3.67
C VAL A 545 -7.30 -28.75 3.04
N ILE A 546 -7.20 -29.76 2.18
CA ILE A 546 -6.05 -29.95 1.29
C ILE A 546 -6.55 -29.92 -0.16
N ASN A 547 -6.00 -29.02 -0.96
CA ASN A 547 -6.20 -28.97 -2.41
C ASN A 547 -4.92 -29.45 -3.08
N VAL A 548 -5.05 -30.39 -4.02
CA VAL A 548 -3.93 -30.88 -4.83
C VAL A 548 -4.24 -30.58 -6.29
N ASN A 549 -3.33 -29.87 -6.94
CA ASN A 549 -3.41 -29.41 -8.31
C ASN A 549 -2.16 -29.91 -9.06
N GLY A 550 -2.20 -31.16 -9.50
CA GLY A 550 -1.07 -31.83 -10.15
C GLY A 550 0.00 -32.35 -9.18
N GLY A 551 0.89 -33.18 -9.73
CA GLY A 551 2.03 -33.76 -9.02
C GLY A 551 1.98 -35.27 -8.84
N THR A 552 3.07 -35.86 -8.37
CA THR A 552 3.22 -37.30 -8.14
C THR A 552 3.21 -37.66 -6.66
N PHE A 553 2.46 -38.70 -6.28
CA PHE A 553 2.37 -39.14 -4.89
C PHE A 553 2.63 -40.63 -4.79
N THR A 554 3.73 -41.01 -4.13
CA THR A 554 4.13 -42.40 -3.98
C THR A 554 4.10 -42.80 -2.51
N GLN A 555 3.38 -43.88 -2.21
CA GLN A 555 3.40 -44.56 -0.91
C GLN A 555 4.03 -45.94 -1.10
N THR A 556 5.13 -46.21 -0.41
CA THR A 556 5.77 -47.54 -0.38
C THR A 556 5.83 -48.04 1.05
N GLY A 557 6.14 -49.31 1.27
CA GLY A 557 6.32 -49.92 2.58
C GLY A 557 5.05 -49.92 3.43
N PHE A 558 4.89 -50.93 4.30
CA PHE A 558 3.71 -51.05 5.15
C PHE A 558 4.09 -50.96 6.62
N TYR A 559 3.39 -50.11 7.34
CA TYR A 559 3.44 -50.10 8.79
C TYR A 559 2.04 -50.27 9.40
N ASP A 560 1.08 -49.43 9.00
CA ASP A 560 -0.29 -49.46 9.55
C ASP A 560 -1.36 -48.95 8.57
N TRP A 561 -2.53 -48.58 9.10
CA TRP A 561 -3.65 -48.05 8.31
C TRP A 561 -3.37 -46.67 7.71
N ASN A 562 -2.39 -45.92 8.22
CA ASN A 562 -1.98 -44.63 7.67
C ASN A 562 -0.99 -44.76 6.51
N SER A 563 -0.54 -45.97 6.18
CA SER A 563 0.22 -46.26 4.95
C SER A 563 -0.70 -46.11 3.72
N CYS A 564 -1.03 -44.87 3.35
CA CYS A 564 -1.94 -44.52 2.25
C CYS A 564 -1.50 -43.28 1.45
N ILE A 565 -2.04 -43.06 0.25
CA ILE A 565 -1.79 -41.84 -0.54
C ILE A 565 -2.35 -40.61 0.16
N GLY A 566 -3.64 -40.68 0.52
CA GLY A 566 -4.35 -39.53 1.05
C GLY A 566 -5.51 -39.94 1.93
N ALA A 567 -5.73 -39.21 3.01
CA ALA A 567 -6.80 -39.48 3.94
C ALA A 567 -7.61 -38.23 4.31
N ALA A 568 -8.87 -38.46 4.69
CA ALA A 568 -9.72 -37.46 5.31
C ALA A 568 -10.17 -37.94 6.69
N SER A 569 -10.09 -37.06 7.68
CA SER A 569 -10.40 -37.31 9.08
C SER A 569 -10.93 -36.05 9.78
N GLY A 570 -11.30 -36.14 11.06
CA GLY A 570 -11.77 -34.99 11.84
C GLY A 570 -13.16 -34.48 11.47
N ASN A 571 -14.00 -35.29 10.80
CA ASN A 571 -15.37 -34.98 10.33
C ASN A 571 -15.44 -33.92 9.22
N THR A 572 -14.79 -32.77 9.39
CA THR A 572 -14.78 -31.66 8.42
C THR A 572 -13.58 -31.68 7.49
N GLY A 573 -12.64 -32.60 7.69
CA GLY A 573 -11.46 -32.72 6.84
C GLY A 573 -11.86 -32.96 5.39
N THR A 574 -11.31 -32.14 4.49
CA THR A 574 -11.66 -32.18 3.06
C THR A 574 -10.40 -32.29 2.21
N LEU A 575 -10.33 -33.32 1.38
CA LEU A 575 -9.25 -33.53 0.42
C LEU A 575 -9.80 -33.38 -1.01
N ASN A 576 -9.28 -32.43 -1.77
CA ASN A 576 -9.66 -32.15 -3.15
C ASN A 576 -8.49 -32.49 -4.09
N LEU A 577 -8.71 -33.39 -5.04
CA LEU A 577 -7.64 -33.96 -5.88
C LEU A 577 -7.90 -33.68 -7.36
N ARG A 578 -6.96 -32.98 -8.00
CA ARG A 578 -6.95 -32.67 -9.44
C ARG A 578 -5.61 -33.07 -10.04
N ASP A 579 -5.67 -33.78 -11.16
CA ASP A 579 -4.53 -34.15 -12.01
C ASP A 579 -3.39 -34.88 -11.27
N VAL A 580 -3.76 -35.65 -10.24
CA VAL A 580 -2.81 -36.38 -9.39
C VAL A 580 -2.38 -37.68 -10.04
N MET A 581 -1.09 -38.00 -9.97
CA MET A 581 -0.53 -39.31 -10.33
C MET A 581 -0.09 -40.04 -9.06
N ALA A 582 -0.87 -41.03 -8.63
CA ALA A 582 -0.70 -41.69 -7.34
C ALA A 582 -0.44 -43.20 -7.44
N GLU A 583 0.62 -43.66 -6.79
CA GLU A 583 1.00 -45.08 -6.69
C GLU A 583 1.25 -45.48 -5.24
N SER A 584 0.50 -46.47 -4.75
CA SER A 584 0.62 -46.99 -3.39
C SER A 584 0.84 -48.48 -3.37
N GLU A 585 1.84 -48.95 -2.63
CA GLU A 585 1.97 -50.38 -2.31
C GLU A 585 0.87 -50.85 -1.35
N ASN A 586 0.18 -49.92 -0.67
CA ASN A 586 -0.85 -50.20 0.32
C ASN A 586 -2.19 -49.57 -0.05
N TYR A 587 -2.70 -48.65 0.76
CA TYR A 587 -4.02 -48.06 0.54
C TYR A 587 -3.92 -46.83 -0.36
N GLY A 588 -4.93 -46.60 -1.19
CA GLY A 588 -5.04 -45.39 -2.00
C GLY A 588 -5.58 -44.24 -1.14
N LEU A 589 -6.86 -43.90 -1.37
CA LEU A 589 -7.58 -42.85 -0.66
C LEU A 589 -8.40 -43.45 0.50
N TYR A 590 -8.35 -42.82 1.67
CA TYR A 590 -8.91 -43.41 2.89
C TYR A 590 -9.69 -42.40 3.75
N ILE A 591 -10.99 -42.64 3.97
CA ILE A 591 -11.77 -41.98 5.01
C ILE A 591 -11.61 -42.72 6.34
N PHE A 592 -10.94 -42.08 7.30
CA PHE A 592 -10.73 -42.64 8.64
C PHE A 592 -12.01 -42.65 9.47
N SER A 593 -11.94 -43.30 10.64
CA SER A 593 -13.09 -43.57 11.50
C SER A 593 -13.87 -42.34 11.96
N SER A 594 -13.21 -41.18 12.00
CA SER A 594 -13.81 -39.89 12.38
C SER A 594 -14.52 -39.16 11.24
N GLY A 595 -14.53 -39.71 10.03
CA GLY A 595 -15.19 -39.09 8.88
C GLY A 595 -14.41 -37.94 8.24
N GLY A 596 -14.94 -37.42 7.13
CA GLY A 596 -14.33 -36.44 6.25
C GLY A 596 -14.83 -36.59 4.81
N THR A 597 -14.40 -35.71 3.92
CA THR A 597 -14.78 -35.71 2.49
C THR A 597 -13.55 -35.83 1.60
N ILE A 598 -13.61 -36.72 0.62
CA ILE A 598 -12.61 -36.83 -0.43
C ILE A 598 -13.29 -36.59 -1.78
N ASN A 599 -12.86 -35.54 -2.47
CA ASN A 599 -13.32 -35.15 -3.80
C ASN A 599 -12.21 -35.43 -4.81
N VAL A 600 -12.49 -36.24 -5.83
CA VAL A 600 -11.57 -36.52 -6.92
C VAL A 600 -12.15 -35.97 -8.21
N TYR A 601 -11.43 -35.06 -8.85
CA TYR A 601 -11.85 -34.45 -10.11
C TYR A 601 -11.17 -35.10 -11.31
N SER A 602 -9.90 -35.49 -11.17
CA SER A 602 -9.10 -36.15 -12.21
C SER A 602 -7.88 -36.83 -11.60
N GLY A 603 -7.11 -37.55 -12.43
CA GLY A 603 -5.87 -38.23 -12.03
C GLY A 603 -5.88 -39.75 -12.25
N SER A 604 -4.81 -40.39 -11.80
CA SER A 604 -4.63 -41.84 -11.80
C SER A 604 -4.20 -42.32 -10.42
N TYR A 605 -4.87 -43.36 -9.92
CA TYR A 605 -4.70 -43.87 -8.56
C TYR A 605 -4.55 -45.39 -8.61
N THR A 606 -3.37 -45.90 -8.24
CA THR A 606 -3.10 -47.33 -8.13
C THR A 606 -2.76 -47.69 -6.69
N ALA A 607 -3.35 -48.78 -6.19
CA ALA A 607 -3.11 -49.24 -4.81
C ALA A 607 -2.97 -50.77 -4.73
N GLY A 608 -1.93 -51.25 -4.06
CA GLY A 608 -1.71 -52.68 -3.80
C GLY A 608 -2.73 -53.32 -2.86
N ARG A 609 -3.48 -52.51 -2.09
CA ARG A 609 -4.62 -52.92 -1.27
C ARG A 609 -5.91 -52.28 -1.82
N ALA A 610 -6.69 -51.62 -0.96
CA ALA A 610 -7.87 -50.90 -1.39
C ALA A 610 -7.47 -49.52 -1.94
N VAL A 611 -7.87 -49.23 -3.18
CA VAL A 611 -7.68 -47.91 -3.79
C VAL A 611 -8.63 -46.87 -3.19
N LEU A 612 -9.83 -47.30 -2.77
CA LEU A 612 -10.73 -46.53 -1.91
C LEU A 612 -11.04 -47.34 -0.66
N LYS A 613 -10.81 -46.75 0.51
CA LYS A 613 -11.07 -47.36 1.82
C LYS A 613 -11.88 -46.44 2.72
N GLY A 614 -12.76 -47.00 3.53
CA GLY A 614 -13.56 -46.22 4.46
C GLY A 614 -14.03 -47.00 5.69
N ASP A 615 -13.70 -46.49 6.89
CA ASP A 615 -13.98 -47.17 8.16
C ASP A 615 -14.71 -46.28 9.20
N LEU A 616 -15.68 -45.48 8.76
CA LEU A 616 -16.47 -44.59 9.63
C LEU A 616 -17.05 -45.33 10.86
N ASP A 617 -16.76 -44.83 12.07
CA ASP A 617 -17.22 -45.40 13.33
C ASP A 617 -18.08 -44.42 14.13
N LEU A 618 -19.39 -44.47 13.91
CA LEU A 618 -20.37 -43.66 14.62
C LEU A 618 -20.53 -44.01 16.11
N ASN A 619 -19.94 -45.11 16.59
CA ASN A 619 -19.94 -45.38 18.04
C ASN A 619 -18.93 -44.48 18.75
N SER A 620 -17.74 -44.34 18.18
CA SER A 620 -16.69 -43.46 18.70
C SER A 620 -16.88 -42.01 18.29
N TYR A 621 -17.46 -41.76 17.10
CA TYR A 621 -17.67 -40.43 16.52
C TYR A 621 -19.13 -40.24 16.06
N PRO A 622 -20.08 -39.98 16.98
CA PRO A 622 -21.53 -40.00 16.67
C PRO A 622 -22.01 -38.98 15.64
N THR A 623 -21.28 -37.87 15.47
CA THR A 623 -21.61 -36.80 14.53
C THR A 623 -20.79 -36.87 13.24
N ALA A 624 -19.94 -37.88 13.09
CA ALA A 624 -19.07 -37.99 11.93
C ALA A 624 -19.87 -38.33 10.66
N SER A 625 -19.49 -37.74 9.54
CA SER A 625 -19.94 -38.12 8.21
C SER A 625 -18.76 -38.44 7.32
N GLY A 626 -18.96 -39.31 6.33
CA GLY A 626 -17.92 -39.68 5.37
C GLY A 626 -18.46 -39.66 3.96
N ALA A 627 -17.75 -39.03 3.03
CA ALA A 627 -18.14 -38.99 1.63
C ALA A 627 -16.94 -39.12 0.68
N PHE A 628 -17.06 -40.00 -0.32
CA PHE A 628 -16.26 -39.99 -1.53
C PHE A 628 -17.11 -39.40 -2.67
N ASN A 629 -16.63 -38.34 -3.32
CA ASN A 629 -17.24 -37.79 -4.52
C ASN A 629 -16.24 -37.88 -5.67
N ILE A 630 -16.56 -38.69 -6.68
CA ILE A 630 -15.65 -38.97 -7.80
C ILE A 630 -16.25 -38.38 -9.08
N TYR A 631 -15.66 -37.31 -9.56
CA TYR A 631 -16.04 -36.58 -10.77
C TYR A 631 -15.19 -36.97 -11.99
N GLY A 632 -14.17 -37.81 -11.82
CA GLY A 632 -13.30 -38.27 -12.90
C GLY A 632 -12.06 -39.00 -12.39
N GLY A 633 -11.26 -39.52 -13.32
CA GLY A 633 -9.99 -40.21 -13.06
C GLY A 633 -10.00 -41.72 -13.35
N SER A 634 -8.86 -42.35 -13.09
CA SER A 634 -8.64 -43.81 -13.21
C SER A 634 -8.21 -44.42 -11.89
N PHE A 635 -8.81 -45.53 -11.51
CA PHE A 635 -8.59 -46.21 -10.23
C PHE A 635 -8.28 -47.68 -10.47
N ASP A 636 -7.17 -48.16 -9.95
CA ASP A 636 -6.78 -49.56 -9.99
C ASP A 636 -6.56 -50.09 -8.57
N GLY A 637 -7.49 -50.95 -8.12
CA GLY A 637 -7.44 -51.60 -6.82
C GLY A 637 -8.83 -51.80 -6.21
N LYS A 638 -8.87 -52.43 -5.03
CA LYS A 638 -10.14 -52.82 -4.39
C LYS A 638 -10.88 -51.62 -3.81
N LEU A 639 -12.21 -51.77 -3.68
CA LEU A 639 -13.04 -50.87 -2.88
C LEU A 639 -13.40 -51.57 -1.56
N GLU A 640 -12.96 -51.01 -0.43
CA GLU A 640 -13.23 -51.53 0.93
C GLU A 640 -13.87 -50.43 1.79
N ILE A 641 -15.15 -50.17 1.55
CA ILE A 641 -15.87 -49.03 2.12
C ILE A 641 -17.04 -49.55 2.96
N ASN A 642 -17.09 -49.18 4.25
CA ASN A 642 -18.22 -49.55 5.09
C ASN A 642 -19.50 -48.80 4.69
N SER A 643 -20.66 -49.39 4.96
CA SER A 643 -21.97 -48.91 4.48
C SER A 643 -22.43 -47.58 5.09
N LYS A 644 -21.63 -46.95 5.96
CA LYS A 644 -21.97 -45.67 6.61
C LYS A 644 -21.38 -44.48 5.87
N ILE A 645 -20.53 -44.73 4.87
CA ILE A 645 -19.89 -43.70 4.04
C ILE A 645 -20.67 -43.56 2.74
N ALA A 646 -20.98 -42.33 2.37
CA ALA A 646 -21.55 -42.02 1.07
C ALA A 646 -20.47 -42.14 -0.01
N VAL A 647 -20.79 -42.79 -1.12
CA VAL A 647 -19.90 -42.89 -2.27
C VAL A 647 -20.72 -42.49 -3.50
N ASN A 648 -20.28 -41.43 -4.16
CA ASN A 648 -20.96 -40.85 -5.31
C ASN A 648 -19.99 -40.82 -6.49
N ILE A 649 -20.13 -41.79 -7.40
CA ILE A 649 -19.31 -41.87 -8.62
C ILE A 649 -20.10 -41.30 -9.78
N TYR A 650 -19.66 -40.15 -10.28
CA TYR A 650 -20.26 -39.46 -11.41
C TYR A 650 -19.59 -39.85 -12.73
N GLU A 651 -18.26 -39.92 -12.75
CA GLU A 651 -17.46 -40.32 -13.91
C GLU A 651 -16.16 -41.03 -13.48
N GLY A 652 -15.56 -41.81 -14.39
CA GLY A 652 -14.22 -42.38 -14.20
C GLY A 652 -14.10 -43.85 -14.62
N THR A 653 -12.91 -44.41 -14.46
CA THR A 653 -12.61 -45.82 -14.76
C THR A 653 -12.08 -46.55 -13.53
N PHE A 654 -12.55 -47.78 -13.30
CA PHE A 654 -12.24 -48.57 -12.11
C PHE A 654 -11.89 -50.00 -12.51
N ALA A 655 -10.65 -50.40 -12.28
CA ALA A 655 -10.15 -51.75 -12.50
C ALA A 655 -9.90 -52.46 -11.17
N ASN A 656 -9.97 -53.79 -11.18
CA ASN A 656 -9.60 -54.65 -10.03
C ASN A 656 -10.35 -54.32 -8.71
N THR A 657 -11.59 -53.83 -8.82
CA THR A 657 -12.41 -53.39 -7.67
C THR A 657 -12.74 -54.51 -6.68
N GLY A 658 -12.72 -55.76 -7.14
CA GLY A 658 -13.14 -56.93 -6.39
C GLY A 658 -14.66 -57.07 -6.27
N MET A 659 -15.43 -56.32 -7.08
CA MET A 659 -16.89 -56.27 -7.07
C MET A 659 -17.49 -56.83 -8.36
N THR A 660 -18.72 -57.32 -8.28
CA THR A 660 -19.57 -57.53 -9.47
C THR A 660 -20.15 -56.21 -9.95
N LEU A 661 -20.66 -56.17 -11.19
CA LEU A 661 -21.36 -54.99 -11.73
C LEU A 661 -22.50 -54.51 -10.82
N GLU A 662 -23.36 -55.43 -10.36
CA GLU A 662 -24.48 -55.11 -9.45
C GLU A 662 -24.01 -54.49 -8.12
N GLN A 663 -22.88 -54.96 -7.58
CA GLN A 663 -22.31 -54.39 -6.36
C GLN A 663 -21.73 -52.99 -6.61
N PHE A 664 -21.11 -52.79 -7.77
CA PHE A 664 -20.50 -51.51 -8.14
C PHE A 664 -21.55 -50.45 -8.47
N GLU A 665 -22.66 -50.82 -9.12
CA GLU A 665 -23.80 -49.95 -9.44
C GLU A 665 -24.35 -49.22 -8.20
N ALA A 666 -24.26 -49.82 -7.02
CA ALA A 666 -24.70 -49.20 -5.77
C ALA A 666 -23.91 -47.94 -5.36
N TYR A 667 -22.76 -47.67 -5.99
CA TYR A 667 -21.94 -46.47 -5.78
C TYR A 667 -22.04 -45.44 -6.91
N VAL A 668 -22.74 -45.76 -8.00
CA VAL A 668 -22.91 -44.86 -9.13
C VAL A 668 -23.96 -43.81 -8.76
N ALA A 669 -23.60 -42.54 -8.95
CA ALA A 669 -24.46 -41.43 -8.57
C ALA A 669 -25.68 -41.31 -9.51
N ASP A 670 -26.76 -40.73 -8.99
CA ASP A 670 -27.93 -40.41 -9.79
C ASP A 670 -27.55 -39.51 -10.98
N GLY A 671 -28.03 -39.89 -12.17
CA GLY A 671 -27.70 -39.22 -13.43
C GLY A 671 -26.53 -39.85 -14.18
N SER A 672 -25.75 -40.73 -13.56
CA SER A 672 -24.65 -41.44 -14.22
C SER A 672 -25.00 -42.90 -14.56
N THR A 673 -24.24 -43.50 -15.47
CA THR A 673 -24.39 -44.90 -15.89
C THR A 673 -23.05 -45.62 -15.88
N VAL A 674 -23.06 -46.94 -15.62
CA VAL A 674 -21.85 -47.77 -15.63
C VAL A 674 -21.93 -48.85 -16.70
N SER A 675 -20.79 -49.13 -17.33
CA SER A 675 -20.58 -50.29 -18.19
C SER A 675 -19.35 -51.07 -17.73
N GLU A 676 -19.34 -52.39 -17.95
CA GLU A 676 -18.20 -53.26 -17.65
C GLU A 676 -17.61 -53.82 -18.96
N ASN A 677 -16.29 -53.71 -19.12
CA ASN A 677 -15.56 -54.37 -20.20
C ASN A 677 -14.26 -54.98 -19.66
N ASN A 678 -14.11 -56.30 -19.76
CA ASN A 678 -12.94 -57.05 -19.29
C ASN A 678 -12.57 -56.75 -17.83
N GLY A 679 -13.56 -56.63 -16.93
CA GLY A 679 -13.33 -56.35 -15.50
C GLY A 679 -12.97 -54.90 -15.18
N VAL A 680 -13.11 -53.98 -16.14
CA VAL A 680 -13.00 -52.52 -15.94
C VAL A 680 -14.39 -51.90 -15.99
N PHE A 681 -14.79 -51.23 -14.91
CA PHE A 681 -16.00 -50.44 -14.84
C PHE A 681 -15.72 -49.03 -15.36
N THR A 682 -16.55 -48.55 -16.28
CA THR A 682 -16.49 -47.18 -16.80
C THR A 682 -17.79 -46.48 -16.49
N VAL A 683 -17.71 -45.37 -15.75
CA VAL A 683 -18.85 -44.54 -15.37
C VAL A 683 -18.85 -43.26 -16.20
N THR A 684 -20.01 -42.90 -16.73
CA THR A 684 -20.23 -41.67 -17.52
C THR A 684 -21.51 -40.99 -17.08
N GLN A 685 -21.49 -39.66 -16.98
CA GLN A 685 -22.65 -38.81 -16.68
C GLN A 685 -23.48 -38.50 -17.93
#